data_AF-A0A8E0R2W1-F1
#
_entry.id   AF-A0A8E0R2W1-F1
#
_cell.length_a   1.000
_cell.length_b   1.000
_cell.length_c   1.000
_cell.angle_alpha   90.00
_cell.angle_beta   90.00
_cell.angle_gamma   90.00
#
_symmetry.space_group_name_H-M   'P 1'
#
loop_
_entity.id
_entity.type
_entity.pdbx_description
1 polymer ?
#
loop_
_entity_poly.entity_id
_entity_poly.type
_entity_poly.pdbx_seq_one_letter_code
_entity_poly.pdbx_strand_id
1 'polypeptide(L)'
;MKLCKPAKQLTAALVAGAMALSLCAPALAEAPLPAAAAVAAPTESTPDGVVLQQEENATNSVEGITINDKVYTTDPSAATGGIISYDIGEGQAFYTPSKQQLNLVGPFTKTLTISAPGVDIVMTSDNGQVVTAENGATLTIQDARQLSVTGTSAGPLIACSAVRINCADDVSIQNSGSGMAVSTGGFEVQNAKNVFVSGASENAVVSSGGTNSITCSEKLIIQNANGPATGGAKFTASAAAIEITGNSNFYLIGGGEASLTCSGGDLVLTNTGTSTIVGGGSFTAAGAKDVTITGAASYSLLSSGQSSIDCTGNVILENTGTGGITSGGTFQLVHANNVTISGASTNALLASGGGSSLECSGKIMITNTKGAISNGNSFTAIAHDMEITGNATDRGSMFSCTTVDLTGKGGDLSLTNNGSAPIVGGTSFTVAGAKNVALVGNYPSTGYQEMLAVSTVDIDCTGTLEVTNHDGGTIFSRNSFTIENAADVKLTTDGKQIAAGGSFVVKNAGNVTIINNSSMLPALGGGLASIDCTGNLSITNTNGPAVQANFTVTSAENVSITGKCNGFGIVLNTYDNAHSINCSGEVKIINEGSGMAFRGDAIDFLYCSKVMLTTAGTQAAASSGMNYTPPAGMTWNVQLDDTVLKGTNADEVCTLGKGDELQAVKTVVITPVYPPHDATPEWKSDEINHWQECSICHEKLTDPELHDFEDGICSVCGAPDTAYVPDVPGAGGSSTVGTVMAGVAIGGAAAFVGYEVVTDILLSKLLPEGAAIPANRGELAMLIWTQKGKPEPAAEPAFTDVSDTELAKAAQWCVEQGLLTAEDGKFEPDGWTPKWRVIQVWNQAFPKE
;
A
#
# COMPACT_ATOMS: atom_id res chain seq x y z
N MET A 1 -46.82 -21.16 2.59
CA MET A 1 -47.31 -22.33 3.35
C MET A 1 -46.22 -23.41 3.28
N LYS A 2 -45.81 -23.93 4.45
CA LYS A 2 -45.02 -25.16 4.75
C LYS A 2 -43.61 -25.27 4.14
N LEU A 3 -42.54 -25.02 4.92
CA LEU A 3 -41.94 -25.82 6.01
C LEU A 3 -41.17 -27.04 5.51
N CYS A 4 -39.84 -26.96 5.61
CA CYS A 4 -38.98 -28.04 6.11
C CYS A 4 -37.70 -27.46 6.76
N LYS A 5 -37.73 -27.36 8.09
CA LYS A 5 -36.63 -27.49 9.05
C LYS A 5 -37.16 -28.49 10.09
N PRO A 6 -36.37 -29.31 10.82
CA PRO A 6 -35.40 -28.73 11.76
C PRO A 6 -34.21 -29.63 12.19
N ALA A 7 -33.43 -29.06 13.13
CA ALA A 7 -32.64 -29.68 14.19
C ALA A 7 -31.13 -29.89 13.93
N LYS A 8 -30.21 -29.56 14.85
CA LYS A 8 -30.13 -28.65 16.02
C LYS A 8 -28.70 -28.83 16.60
N GLN A 9 -28.23 -27.84 17.38
CA GLN A 9 -27.07 -27.84 18.31
C GLN A 9 -25.69 -27.43 17.77
N LEU A 10 -25.25 -26.20 18.05
CA LEU A 10 -24.45 -25.94 19.26
C LEU A 10 -24.64 -24.47 19.71
N THR A 11 -25.11 -24.31 20.93
CA THR A 11 -25.13 -23.07 21.71
C THR A 11 -24.35 -23.41 22.97
N ALA A 12 -23.15 -22.85 23.17
CA ALA A 12 -22.44 -22.76 24.46
C ALA A 12 -21.06 -22.10 24.29
N ALA A 13 -20.97 -20.81 24.63
CA ALA A 13 -19.83 -20.17 25.31
C ALA A 13 -20.06 -18.65 25.40
N LEU A 14 -21.15 -18.25 26.05
CA LEU A 14 -21.28 -16.93 26.64
C LEU A 14 -21.94 -17.15 28.01
N VAL A 15 -21.41 -16.47 29.04
CA VAL A 15 -21.84 -16.46 30.45
C VAL A 15 -21.15 -17.50 31.38
N ALA A 16 -20.04 -17.05 31.96
CA ALA A 16 -19.81 -17.00 33.41
C ALA A 16 -18.96 -15.73 33.66
N GLY A 17 -19.20 -14.83 34.61
CA GLY A 17 -20.12 -14.85 35.73
C GLY A 17 -20.95 -13.57 35.83
N ALA A 18 -22.12 -13.76 36.43
CA ALA A 18 -23.14 -12.76 36.65
C ALA A 18 -22.89 -11.94 37.92
N MET A 19 -23.54 -10.77 37.93
CA MET A 19 -24.27 -10.13 39.03
C MET A 19 -23.78 -8.76 39.50
N ALA A 20 -24.78 -7.88 39.56
CA ALA A 20 -24.92 -6.67 40.37
C ALA A 20 -24.32 -5.37 39.85
N LEU A 21 -25.12 -4.65 39.04
CA LEU A 21 -25.06 -3.19 38.92
C LEU A 21 -26.47 -2.63 39.16
N SER A 22 -26.78 -2.33 40.41
CA SER A 22 -27.74 -1.29 40.79
C SER A 22 -27.68 -0.99 42.30
N LEU A 23 -27.44 0.29 42.60
CA LEU A 23 -27.70 1.05 43.84
C LEU A 23 -26.79 0.82 45.07
N CYS A 24 -25.90 1.78 45.35
CA CYS A 24 -25.92 2.70 46.51
C CYS A 24 -24.57 3.42 46.72
N ALA A 25 -24.58 4.76 46.78
CA ALA A 25 -23.66 5.53 47.62
C ALA A 25 -24.04 5.31 49.11
N PRO A 26 -23.24 5.64 50.15
CA PRO A 26 -22.05 6.50 50.20
C PRO A 26 -20.86 5.89 51.00
N ALA A 27 -19.69 6.55 51.02
CA ALA A 27 -18.93 6.87 52.26
C ALA A 27 -17.49 7.32 51.95
N LEU A 28 -17.22 8.55 52.37
CA LEU A 28 -15.92 9.08 52.79
C LEU A 28 -15.32 8.15 53.87
N ALA A 29 -14.05 7.77 53.75
CA ALA A 29 -13.29 7.25 54.90
C ALA A 29 -11.80 7.57 54.74
N GLU A 30 -11.35 8.51 55.58
CA GLU A 30 -9.99 8.68 56.05
C GLU A 30 -9.42 7.35 56.57
N ALA A 31 -8.10 7.20 56.49
CA ALA A 31 -7.33 6.24 57.28
C ALA A 31 -5.99 6.89 57.71
N PRO A 32 -5.47 6.54 58.89
CA PRO A 32 -5.10 7.54 59.90
C PRO A 32 -3.59 7.70 60.11
N LEU A 33 -3.25 8.83 60.74
CA LEU A 33 -2.01 9.07 61.48
C LEU A 33 -1.72 7.94 62.49
N PRO A 34 -0.45 7.58 62.73
CA PRO A 34 -0.03 7.07 64.03
C PRO A 34 0.65 8.19 64.82
N ALA A 35 0.00 8.62 65.90
CA ALA A 35 0.59 9.45 66.94
C ALA A 35 1.37 8.61 67.96
N ALA A 36 2.50 9.18 68.39
CA ALA A 36 3.32 8.98 69.59
C ALA A 36 3.05 7.81 70.57
N ALA A 37 4.12 7.10 70.92
CA ALA A 37 4.30 6.51 72.26
C ALA A 37 5.78 6.60 72.68
N ALA A 38 6.02 7.21 73.84
CA ALA A 38 7.30 7.35 74.51
C ALA A 38 7.72 6.08 75.28
N VAL A 39 9.02 5.74 75.33
CA VAL A 39 9.62 4.96 76.44
C VAL A 39 11.09 5.36 76.62
N ALA A 40 11.49 5.37 77.89
CA ALA A 40 12.67 5.92 78.54
C ALA A 40 14.04 5.30 78.20
N ALA A 41 15.08 6.04 78.62
CA ALA A 41 16.51 5.70 78.60
C ALA A 41 16.86 4.39 79.33
N PRO A 42 18.05 3.84 79.03
CA PRO A 42 18.99 3.57 80.11
C PRO A 42 20.41 4.10 79.86
N THR A 43 21.01 4.45 80.98
CA THR A 43 22.41 4.75 81.28
C THR A 43 23.37 3.64 80.84
N GLU A 44 24.60 4.00 80.42
CA GLU A 44 25.82 3.43 80.99
C GLU A 44 27.08 4.24 80.65
N SER A 45 28.04 4.10 81.55
CA SER A 45 29.18 4.95 81.88
C SER A 45 30.42 4.73 81.01
N THR A 46 31.29 5.74 80.99
CA THR A 46 32.67 5.75 80.51
C THR A 46 33.55 4.67 81.16
N PRO A 47 34.70 4.36 80.52
CA PRO A 47 35.96 4.59 81.23
C PRO A 47 37.06 5.27 80.40
N ASP A 48 37.95 5.91 81.17
CA ASP A 48 39.14 6.68 80.82
C ASP A 48 40.20 5.98 79.96
N GLY A 49 40.96 6.80 79.24
CA GLY A 49 42.43 6.76 79.31
C GLY A 49 43.21 6.39 78.04
N VAL A 50 43.86 7.39 77.45
CA VAL A 50 45.32 7.52 77.24
C VAL A 50 45.64 8.31 75.96
N VAL A 51 46.42 9.35 76.18
CA VAL A 51 47.00 10.30 75.22
C VAL A 51 48.10 9.64 74.40
N LEU A 52 48.09 9.84 73.08
CA LEU A 52 49.32 10.00 72.29
C LEU A 52 49.16 11.23 71.40
N GLN A 53 50.03 12.21 71.66
CA GLN A 53 50.24 13.38 70.81
C GLN A 53 50.96 12.92 69.53
N GLN A 54 50.44 13.29 68.35
CA GLN A 54 51.31 13.57 67.20
C GLN A 54 50.63 14.48 66.18
N GLU A 55 51.27 15.64 66.02
CA GLU A 55 51.42 16.49 64.83
C GLU A 55 50.20 17.18 64.20
N GLU A 56 50.13 18.47 64.52
CA GLU A 56 49.59 19.55 63.71
C GLU A 56 50.34 19.63 62.37
N ASN A 57 49.67 19.31 61.26
CA ASN A 57 49.98 19.95 59.97
C ASN A 57 48.77 19.92 59.01
N ALA A 58 48.25 21.12 58.77
CA ALA A 58 47.70 21.66 57.51
C ALA A 58 46.61 20.89 56.72
N THR A 59 45.43 21.53 56.74
CA THR A 59 44.47 21.69 55.64
C THR A 59 43.73 20.43 55.13
N ASN A 60 42.76 19.96 55.93
CA ASN A 60 41.55 19.37 55.35
C ASN A 60 40.64 20.52 54.89
N SER A 61 40.56 20.75 53.59
CA SER A 61 39.53 21.57 52.97
C SER A 61 38.17 20.96 53.26
N VAL A 62 37.44 21.53 54.23
CA VAL A 62 36.06 21.14 54.51
C VAL A 62 35.20 21.61 53.34
N GLU A 63 34.66 20.68 52.54
CA GLU A 63 33.56 20.95 51.61
C GLU A 63 32.33 21.37 52.44
N GLY A 64 32.22 22.68 52.71
CA GLY A 64 31.10 23.28 53.41
C GLY A 64 29.96 23.64 52.45
N ILE A 65 28.76 23.77 52.99
CA ILE A 65 27.62 24.32 52.24
C ILE A 65 27.83 25.83 52.12
N THR A 66 27.75 26.38 50.91
CA THR A 66 27.84 27.83 50.68
C THR A 66 26.45 28.39 50.41
N ILE A 67 26.03 29.39 51.20
CA ILE A 67 24.76 30.12 51.00
C ILE A 67 25.08 31.62 50.91
N ASN A 68 24.75 32.26 49.78
CA ASN A 68 25.00 33.69 49.52
C ASN A 68 26.44 34.11 49.87
N ASP A 69 27.42 33.43 49.26
CA ASP A 69 28.87 33.64 49.43
C ASP A 69 29.44 33.33 50.83
N LYS A 70 28.59 32.89 51.78
CA LYS A 70 29.01 32.50 53.12
C LYS A 70 29.07 30.98 53.26
N VAL A 71 30.20 30.47 53.71
CA VAL A 71 30.44 29.04 53.95
C VAL A 71 29.94 28.66 55.35
N TYR A 72 29.18 27.58 55.41
CA TYR A 72 28.64 26.99 56.64
C TYR A 72 29.27 25.61 56.88
N THR A 73 29.63 25.34 58.14
CA THR A 73 30.26 24.07 58.53
C THR A 73 29.24 22.94 58.52
N THR A 74 29.61 21.81 57.92
CA THR A 74 28.85 20.57 57.91
C THR A 74 29.28 19.61 59.03
N ASP A 75 30.18 20.04 59.91
CA ASP A 75 30.76 19.22 60.97
C ASP A 75 29.69 18.76 61.98
N PRO A 76 29.46 17.44 62.11
CA PRO A 76 28.52 16.89 63.10
C PRO A 76 28.83 17.29 64.54
N SER A 77 30.09 17.63 64.85
CA SER A 77 30.52 18.06 66.19
C SER A 77 29.89 19.39 66.63
N ALA A 78 29.43 20.21 65.68
CA ALA A 78 28.76 21.48 65.92
C ALA A 78 27.25 21.36 66.17
N ALA A 79 26.68 20.15 66.09
CA ALA A 79 25.24 19.92 66.15
C ALA A 79 24.74 19.70 67.60
N THR A 80 23.74 20.46 68.05
CA THR A 80 23.04 20.18 69.31
C THR A 80 21.79 19.36 69.01
N GLY A 81 21.78 18.06 69.35
CA GLY A 81 20.68 17.16 69.01
C GLY A 81 20.71 16.62 67.56
N GLY A 82 21.86 16.68 66.89
CA GLY A 82 22.05 16.11 65.54
C GLY A 82 21.59 16.98 64.37
N ILE A 83 21.17 18.22 64.63
CA ILE A 83 20.81 19.23 63.63
C ILE A 83 21.71 20.47 63.84
N ILE A 84 22.20 21.06 62.75
CA ILE A 84 22.95 22.31 62.74
C ILE A 84 22.05 23.42 62.21
N SER A 85 21.85 24.48 62.99
CA SER A 85 21.06 25.65 62.57
C SER A 85 21.95 26.74 61.98
N TYR A 86 21.59 27.25 60.80
CA TYR A 86 22.24 28.36 60.14
C TYR A 86 21.31 29.58 60.13
N ASP A 87 21.82 30.69 60.66
CA ASP A 87 21.21 32.01 60.43
C ASP A 87 21.73 32.56 59.09
N ILE A 88 20.82 32.61 58.11
CA ILE A 88 21.08 33.08 56.75
C ILE A 88 20.52 34.49 56.52
N GLY A 89 20.15 35.20 57.59
CA GLY A 89 19.66 36.59 57.56
C GLY A 89 18.19 36.74 57.13
N GLU A 90 17.75 36.02 56.09
CA GLU A 90 16.36 36.04 55.59
C GLU A 90 15.52 34.82 56.01
N GLY A 91 16.01 34.01 56.95
CA GLY A 91 15.32 32.82 57.42
C GLY A 91 16.26 31.90 58.19
N GLN A 92 15.76 30.71 58.54
CA GLN A 92 16.55 29.65 59.15
C GLN A 92 16.75 28.50 58.17
N ALA A 93 17.98 27.99 58.11
CA ALA A 93 18.28 26.75 57.44
C ALA A 93 18.76 25.71 58.47
N PHE A 94 18.34 24.47 58.31
CA PHE A 94 18.65 23.36 59.22
C PHE A 94 19.33 22.24 58.48
N TYR A 95 20.60 21.99 58.79
CA TYR A 95 21.35 20.88 58.21
C TYR A 95 21.30 19.67 59.12
N THR A 96 20.96 18.51 58.55
CA THR A 96 20.96 17.21 59.23
C THR A 96 22.10 16.35 58.65
N PRO A 97 23.27 16.27 59.31
CA PRO A 97 24.43 15.55 58.77
C PRO A 97 24.16 14.07 58.48
N SER A 98 23.38 13.39 59.34
CA SER A 98 23.04 11.96 59.18
C SER A 98 22.21 11.65 57.93
N LYS A 99 21.51 12.65 57.39
CA LYS A 99 20.73 12.55 56.15
C LYS A 99 21.39 13.25 54.97
N GLN A 100 22.47 14.00 55.21
CA GLN A 100 23.04 14.95 54.26
C GLN A 100 21.96 15.89 53.69
N GLN A 101 21.11 16.45 54.55
CA GLN A 101 19.93 17.20 54.13
C GLN A 101 19.93 18.61 54.70
N LEU A 102 19.74 19.61 53.85
CA LEU A 102 19.56 21.02 54.17
C LEU A 102 18.08 21.39 54.01
N ASN A 103 17.40 21.64 55.13
CA ASN A 103 16.01 22.11 55.14
C ASN A 103 15.98 23.63 55.23
N LEU A 104 15.28 24.28 54.31
CA LEU A 104 15.04 25.71 54.30
C LEU A 104 13.55 25.99 54.44
N VAL A 105 13.19 26.86 55.38
CA VAL A 105 11.80 27.29 55.58
C VAL A 105 11.70 28.75 55.17
N GLY A 106 10.98 29.02 54.07
CA GLY A 106 10.82 30.36 53.49
C GLY A 106 9.75 31.22 54.17
N PRO A 107 9.41 32.40 53.61
CA PRO A 107 9.80 32.90 52.29
C PRO A 107 11.17 33.58 52.23
N PHE A 108 11.91 33.37 51.14
CA PHE A 108 13.18 34.09 50.84
C PHE A 108 12.95 35.23 49.85
N THR A 109 13.32 36.47 50.20
CA THR A 109 12.93 37.67 49.43
C THR A 109 14.03 38.31 48.59
N LYS A 110 15.29 37.97 48.86
CA LYS A 110 16.46 38.39 48.08
C LYS A 110 17.02 37.24 47.25
N THR A 111 18.09 37.53 46.49
CA THR A 111 18.86 36.51 45.77
C THR A 111 19.30 35.41 46.74
N LEU A 112 19.06 34.16 46.33
CA LEU A 112 19.45 32.98 47.07
C LEU A 112 20.34 32.11 46.18
N THR A 113 21.60 32.00 46.54
CA THR A 113 22.58 31.12 45.90
C THR A 113 23.02 30.06 46.89
N ILE A 114 22.83 28.79 46.57
CA ILE A 114 23.21 27.64 47.40
C ILE A 114 24.14 26.75 46.57
N SER A 115 25.35 26.50 47.05
CA SER A 115 26.22 25.40 46.58
C SER A 115 26.34 24.38 47.70
N ALA A 116 25.88 23.16 47.46
CA ALA A 116 25.79 22.12 48.48
C ALA A 116 26.20 20.73 47.95
N PRO A 117 27.52 20.50 47.72
CA PRO A 117 28.05 19.24 47.19
C PRO A 117 27.50 18.00 47.90
N GLY A 118 26.77 17.15 47.17
CA GLY A 118 26.28 15.87 47.69
C GLY A 118 25.17 15.97 48.76
N VAL A 119 24.54 17.14 48.91
CA VAL A 119 23.50 17.40 49.92
C VAL A 119 22.11 17.49 49.27
N ASP A 120 21.11 16.91 49.92
CA ASP A 120 19.70 17.09 49.57
C ASP A 120 19.18 18.44 50.08
N ILE A 121 18.57 19.21 49.21
CA ILE A 121 17.95 20.48 49.58
C ILE A 121 16.44 20.30 49.60
N VAL A 122 15.84 20.60 50.75
CA VAL A 122 14.39 20.59 50.93
C VAL A 122 13.95 22.00 51.29
N MET A 123 13.10 22.60 50.47
CA MET A 123 12.53 23.92 50.72
C MET A 123 11.03 23.80 50.93
N THR A 124 10.54 24.30 52.06
CA THR A 124 9.11 24.26 52.41
C THR A 124 8.57 25.64 52.77
N SER A 125 7.26 25.81 52.62
CA SER A 125 6.50 26.95 53.13
C SER A 125 5.14 26.47 53.61
N ASP A 126 4.79 26.82 54.86
CA ASP A 126 3.55 26.39 55.51
C ASP A 126 2.32 27.19 55.03
N ASN A 127 2.53 28.36 54.40
CA ASN A 127 1.51 29.17 53.75
C ASN A 127 2.15 30.24 52.86
N GLY A 128 2.03 30.08 51.54
CA GLY A 128 2.52 31.06 50.57
C GLY A 128 3.78 30.64 49.82
N GLN A 129 4.53 31.62 49.34
CA GLN A 129 5.66 31.44 48.42
C GLN A 129 6.89 30.94 49.20
N VAL A 130 7.71 30.10 48.58
CA VAL A 130 9.00 29.64 49.14
C VAL A 130 10.10 30.66 48.80
N VAL A 131 10.08 31.18 47.57
CA VAL A 131 10.98 32.24 47.10
C VAL A 131 10.18 33.35 46.45
N THR A 132 10.44 34.59 46.87
CA THR A 132 9.71 35.80 46.50
C THR A 132 10.68 36.95 46.27
N ALA A 133 11.37 36.94 45.14
CA ALA A 133 12.39 37.94 44.85
C ALA A 133 11.81 39.34 44.60
N GLU A 134 12.42 40.35 45.22
CA GLU A 134 12.37 41.74 44.76
C GLU A 134 12.86 41.84 43.30
N ASN A 135 12.46 42.90 42.58
CA ASN A 135 12.80 43.10 41.16
C ASN A 135 14.29 42.81 40.87
N GLY A 136 14.55 41.71 40.15
CA GLY A 136 15.90 41.32 39.70
C GLY A 136 16.55 40.18 40.51
N ALA A 137 16.05 39.79 41.68
CA ALA A 137 16.66 38.70 42.46
C ALA A 137 16.48 37.31 41.81
N THR A 138 17.44 36.42 42.03
CA THR A 138 17.54 35.09 41.38
C THR A 138 17.62 33.96 42.41
N LEU A 139 17.20 32.76 42.00
CA LEU A 139 17.42 31.52 42.73
C LEU A 139 18.46 30.67 41.99
N THR A 140 19.58 30.37 42.63
CA THR A 140 20.64 29.52 42.07
C THR A 140 20.96 28.38 43.03
N ILE A 141 20.87 27.14 42.56
CA ILE A 141 21.22 25.93 43.29
C ILE A 141 22.29 25.18 42.49
N GLN A 142 23.42 24.88 43.12
CA GLN A 142 24.58 24.26 42.51
C GLN A 142 25.07 23.07 43.34
N ASP A 143 25.58 22.05 42.65
CA ASP A 143 26.26 20.88 43.22
C ASP A 143 25.41 20.07 44.21
N ALA A 144 24.10 20.31 44.29
CA ALA A 144 23.20 19.59 45.18
C ALA A 144 23.01 18.16 44.69
N ARG A 145 22.79 17.22 45.63
CA ARG A 145 22.36 15.87 45.26
C ARG A 145 20.94 15.92 44.74
N GLN A 146 20.01 16.42 45.53
CA GLN A 146 18.57 16.46 45.23
C GLN A 146 17.97 17.81 45.58
N LEU A 147 16.89 18.21 44.90
CA LEU A 147 16.06 19.34 45.28
C LEU A 147 14.58 18.94 45.40
N SER A 148 13.97 19.26 46.54
CA SER A 148 12.52 19.20 46.74
C SER A 148 11.99 20.54 47.23
N VAL A 149 11.13 21.16 46.45
CA VAL A 149 10.40 22.39 46.81
C VAL A 149 8.92 22.06 46.88
N THR A 150 8.33 22.20 48.06
CA THR A 150 6.91 21.89 48.28
C THR A 150 6.24 23.00 49.08
N GLY A 151 5.05 23.43 48.66
CA GLY A 151 4.26 24.37 49.46
C GLY A 151 2.84 24.52 48.94
N THR A 152 2.04 25.26 49.72
CA THR A 152 0.64 25.57 49.38
C THR A 152 0.53 27.09 49.14
N SER A 153 0.56 27.51 47.88
CA SER A 153 0.54 28.93 47.50
C SER A 153 -0.59 29.24 46.53
N ALA A 154 -1.34 30.33 46.79
CA ALA A 154 -2.33 30.86 45.86
C ALA A 154 -1.69 31.61 44.67
N GLY A 155 -0.46 32.09 44.83
CA GLY A 155 0.40 32.64 43.77
C GLY A 155 1.57 31.71 43.42
N PRO A 156 2.58 32.16 42.68
CA PRO A 156 3.73 31.33 42.32
C PRO A 156 4.52 30.84 43.55
N LEU A 157 4.78 29.54 43.67
CA LEU A 157 5.58 28.98 44.76
C LEU A 157 7.03 29.50 44.73
N ILE A 158 7.60 29.63 43.53
CA ILE A 158 8.87 30.31 43.25
C ILE A 158 8.59 31.50 42.32
N ALA A 159 8.91 32.71 42.77
CA ALA A 159 8.76 33.95 42.01
C ALA A 159 10.08 34.73 41.99
N CYS A 160 10.80 34.74 40.86
CA CYS A 160 12.08 35.46 40.74
C CYS A 160 12.53 35.73 39.31
N SER A 161 13.50 36.61 39.09
CA SER A 161 13.92 37.02 37.74
C SER A 161 14.56 35.88 36.92
N ALA A 162 15.22 34.94 37.59
CA ALA A 162 15.74 33.71 37.00
C ALA A 162 15.88 32.61 38.06
N VAL A 163 15.64 31.37 37.64
CA VAL A 163 15.87 30.15 38.43
C VAL A 163 16.89 29.29 37.69
N ARG A 164 17.99 28.93 38.36
CA ARG A 164 19.00 27.99 37.86
C ARG A 164 19.24 26.88 38.86
N ILE A 165 19.02 25.64 38.43
CA ILE A 165 19.15 24.45 39.28
C ILE A 165 20.10 23.49 38.60
N ASN A 166 21.16 23.10 39.31
CA ASN A 166 22.07 22.04 38.93
C ASN A 166 22.13 21.03 40.08
N CYS A 167 21.52 19.87 39.86
CA CYS A 167 21.43 18.78 40.83
C CYS A 167 21.86 17.46 40.17
N ALA A 168 22.42 16.52 40.94
CA ALA A 168 22.88 15.23 40.43
C ALA A 168 21.77 14.16 40.33
N ASP A 169 20.77 14.21 41.21
CA ASP A 169 19.61 13.30 41.27
C ASP A 169 18.32 14.11 40.95
N ASP A 170 17.26 13.93 41.72
CA ASP A 170 15.93 14.42 41.35
C ASP A 170 15.71 15.91 41.69
N VAL A 171 14.92 16.58 40.84
CA VAL A 171 14.38 17.92 41.10
C VAL A 171 12.85 17.84 41.12
N SER A 172 12.24 18.18 42.25
CA SER A 172 10.79 18.18 42.43
C SER A 172 10.32 19.55 42.90
N ILE A 173 9.39 20.18 42.17
CA ILE A 173 8.77 21.46 42.52
C ILE A 173 7.25 21.30 42.46
N GLN A 174 6.59 21.38 43.62
CA GLN A 174 5.16 21.05 43.72
C GLN A 174 4.42 22.13 44.48
N ASN A 175 3.46 22.78 43.81
CA ASN A 175 2.50 23.66 44.45
C ASN A 175 1.14 22.97 44.56
N SER A 176 0.72 22.65 45.79
CA SER A 176 -0.60 22.09 46.07
C SER A 176 -1.70 23.16 46.21
N GLY A 177 -1.32 24.45 46.28
CA GLY A 177 -2.24 25.58 46.27
C GLY A 177 -2.71 25.92 44.85
N SER A 178 -3.59 26.93 44.71
CA SER A 178 -4.16 27.30 43.41
C SER A 178 -3.18 27.99 42.44
N GLY A 179 -1.96 28.34 42.87
CA GLY A 179 -1.01 29.12 42.07
C GLY A 179 -0.10 28.28 41.16
N MET A 180 0.86 28.98 40.54
CA MET A 180 1.93 28.40 39.71
C MET A 180 2.99 27.69 40.57
N ALA A 181 3.75 26.75 40.00
CA ALA A 181 4.93 26.20 40.66
C ALA A 181 6.11 27.17 40.52
N VAL A 182 6.33 27.68 39.30
CA VAL A 182 7.42 28.62 39.00
C VAL A 182 6.92 29.76 38.12
N SER A 183 7.18 31.00 38.54
CA SER A 183 7.02 32.20 37.71
C SER A 183 8.33 32.96 37.69
N THR A 184 8.92 33.10 36.50
CA THR A 184 10.26 33.66 36.37
C THR A 184 10.49 34.41 35.06
N GLY A 185 11.65 35.05 34.92
CA GLY A 185 12.16 35.54 33.62
C GLY A 185 13.00 34.48 32.89
N GLY A 186 13.30 33.34 33.50
CA GLY A 186 13.93 32.19 32.87
C GLY A 186 14.09 31.03 33.83
N PHE A 187 13.76 29.81 33.39
CA PHE A 187 13.82 28.59 34.20
C PHE A 187 14.82 27.61 33.60
N GLU A 188 15.84 27.24 34.37
CA GLU A 188 16.91 26.36 33.93
C GLU A 188 17.17 25.23 34.92
N VAL A 189 17.10 23.99 34.44
CA VAL A 189 17.49 22.79 35.20
C VAL A 189 18.50 21.99 34.38
N GLN A 190 19.62 21.61 34.99
CA GLN A 190 20.68 20.82 34.38
C GLN A 190 21.09 19.63 35.27
N ASN A 191 21.66 18.59 34.63
CA ASN A 191 22.26 17.39 35.23
C ASN A 191 21.38 16.49 36.11
N ALA A 192 20.11 16.87 36.31
CA ALA A 192 19.19 16.09 37.13
C ALA A 192 18.92 14.70 36.53
N LYS A 193 18.59 13.72 37.37
CA LYS A 193 18.07 12.42 36.91
C LYS A 193 16.63 12.54 36.44
N ASN A 194 15.75 12.95 37.35
CA ASN A 194 14.34 13.20 37.08
C ASN A 194 13.96 14.64 37.42
N VAL A 195 13.02 15.18 36.66
CA VAL A 195 12.45 16.51 36.94
C VAL A 195 10.93 16.38 37.00
N PHE A 196 10.36 16.74 38.13
CA PHE A 196 8.91 16.76 38.35
C PHE A 196 8.46 18.17 38.72
N VAL A 197 7.54 18.74 37.94
CA VAL A 197 6.93 20.04 38.25
C VAL A 197 5.42 19.93 38.23
N SER A 198 4.77 20.34 39.31
CA SER A 198 3.30 20.34 39.41
C SER A 198 2.71 21.67 39.89
N GLY A 199 1.64 22.10 39.21
CA GLY A 199 0.78 23.23 39.59
C GLY A 199 -0.71 22.85 39.57
N ALA A 200 -1.60 23.79 39.96
CA ALA A 200 -3.03 23.47 40.13
C ALA A 200 -4.05 24.33 39.34
N SER A 201 -3.77 25.59 38.96
CA SER A 201 -4.77 26.41 38.25
C SER A 201 -4.29 27.36 37.15
N GLU A 202 -3.14 28.02 37.34
CA GLU A 202 -2.57 28.93 36.34
C GLU A 202 -1.65 28.14 35.40
N ASN A 203 -0.41 28.58 35.18
CA ASN A 203 0.59 27.79 34.48
C ASN A 203 1.45 27.02 35.51
N ALA A 204 1.85 25.77 35.27
CA ALA A 204 2.78 25.13 36.21
C ALA A 204 4.15 25.84 36.19
N VAL A 205 4.67 26.15 34.99
CA VAL A 205 5.92 26.92 34.78
C VAL A 205 5.68 28.09 33.83
N VAL A 206 6.10 29.30 34.19
CA VAL A 206 6.07 30.47 33.30
C VAL A 206 7.40 31.17 33.25
N SER A 207 7.85 31.50 32.04
CA SER A 207 8.82 32.57 31.81
C SER A 207 8.20 33.77 31.08
N SER A 208 8.14 34.94 31.72
CA SER A 208 7.62 36.17 31.11
C SER A 208 8.64 36.76 30.11
N GLY A 209 8.57 36.31 28.86
CA GLY A 209 9.46 36.73 27.78
C GLY A 209 10.83 36.04 27.75
N GLY A 210 11.02 35.05 28.62
CA GLY A 210 12.26 34.27 28.75
C GLY A 210 12.22 32.90 28.10
N THR A 211 13.30 32.14 28.33
CA THR A 211 13.47 30.76 27.90
C THR A 211 13.35 29.80 29.08
N ASN A 212 12.65 28.70 28.88
CA ASN A 212 12.63 27.57 29.80
C ASN A 212 13.47 26.44 29.20
N SER A 213 14.51 25.99 29.92
CA SER A 213 15.43 24.94 29.49
C SER A 213 15.53 23.88 30.59
N ILE A 214 15.16 22.64 30.29
CA ILE A 214 15.22 21.54 31.25
C ILE A 214 15.99 20.39 30.63
N THR A 215 17.07 19.97 31.28
CA THR A 215 17.82 18.77 30.89
C THR A 215 17.89 17.80 32.06
N CYS A 216 17.44 16.57 31.83
CA CYS A 216 17.60 15.48 32.76
C CYS A 216 17.96 14.17 32.04
N SER A 217 18.48 13.17 32.76
CA SER A 217 18.94 11.92 32.14
C SER A 217 17.86 10.85 32.01
N GLU A 218 16.81 10.89 32.83
CA GLU A 218 15.73 9.88 32.87
C GLU A 218 14.40 10.50 32.45
N LYS A 219 13.57 10.96 33.40
CA LYS A 219 12.20 11.40 33.10
C LYS A 219 11.96 12.87 33.42
N LEU A 220 11.31 13.57 32.50
CA LEU A 220 10.69 14.87 32.72
C LEU A 220 9.18 14.70 32.81
N ILE A 221 8.58 15.22 33.88
CA ILE A 221 7.14 15.30 34.06
C ILE A 221 6.76 16.74 34.41
N ILE A 222 5.87 17.33 33.62
CA ILE A 222 5.20 18.60 33.96
C ILE A 222 3.70 18.37 33.96
N GLN A 223 3.06 18.62 35.10
CA GLN A 223 1.63 18.40 35.28
C GLN A 223 0.95 19.66 35.78
N ASN A 224 -0.22 19.97 35.22
CA ASN A 224 -1.05 21.03 35.77
C ASN A 224 -2.53 20.65 35.78
N ALA A 225 -3.14 20.67 36.98
CA ALA A 225 -4.50 20.16 37.16
C ALA A 225 -5.56 21.00 36.44
N ASN A 226 -5.37 22.32 36.38
CA ASN A 226 -6.19 23.24 35.60
C ASN A 226 -5.24 24.29 35.01
N GLY A 227 -5.27 24.52 33.71
CA GLY A 227 -4.40 25.48 33.02
C GLY A 227 -3.17 24.90 32.29
N PRO A 228 -2.36 25.75 31.65
CA PRO A 228 -1.19 25.35 30.86
C PRO A 228 -0.09 24.67 31.67
N ALA A 229 0.63 23.70 31.10
CA ALA A 229 1.78 23.09 31.75
C ALA A 229 2.98 24.04 31.76
N THR A 230 3.25 24.71 30.63
CA THR A 230 4.34 25.67 30.53
C THR A 230 4.04 26.83 29.58
N GLY A 231 4.68 27.97 29.80
CA GLY A 231 4.64 29.13 28.90
C GLY A 231 5.97 29.89 28.86
N GLY A 232 6.19 30.62 27.77
CA GLY A 232 7.36 31.48 27.57
C GLY A 232 7.68 31.67 26.09
N ALA A 233 8.72 32.44 25.74
CA ALA A 233 9.08 32.66 24.34
C ALA A 233 9.67 31.40 23.68
N LYS A 234 10.32 30.55 24.48
CA LYS A 234 10.86 29.26 24.04
C LYS A 234 10.88 28.26 25.20
N PHE A 235 10.47 27.03 24.90
CA PHE A 235 10.59 25.88 25.79
C PHE A 235 11.47 24.82 25.15
N THR A 236 12.51 24.40 25.86
CA THR A 236 13.42 23.33 25.43
C THR A 236 13.55 22.30 26.53
N ALA A 237 13.37 21.04 26.18
CA ALA A 237 13.49 19.93 27.11
C ALA A 237 14.31 18.79 26.49
N SER A 238 15.20 18.20 27.28
CA SER A 238 15.96 17.01 26.93
C SER A 238 15.88 16.00 28.07
N ALA A 239 15.36 14.80 27.80
CA ALA A 239 15.24 13.70 28.77
C ALA A 239 15.29 12.34 28.06
N ALA A 240 15.36 11.22 28.79
CA ALA A 240 15.07 9.93 28.14
C ALA A 240 13.59 9.85 27.74
N ALA A 241 12.68 10.23 28.65
CA ALA A 241 11.23 10.30 28.39
C ALA A 241 10.64 11.63 28.89
N ILE A 242 9.66 12.16 28.16
CA ILE A 242 9.00 13.44 28.46
C ILE A 242 7.49 13.23 28.53
N GLU A 243 6.89 13.66 29.64
CA GLU A 243 5.44 13.64 29.85
C GLU A 243 4.96 15.03 30.27
N ILE A 244 4.06 15.63 29.48
CA ILE A 244 3.47 16.93 29.77
C ILE A 244 1.96 16.81 29.69
N THR A 245 1.31 17.06 30.82
CA THR A 245 -0.14 16.87 30.95
C THR A 245 -0.77 18.11 31.56
N GLY A 246 -1.92 18.52 31.02
CA GLY A 246 -2.68 19.64 31.57
C GLY A 246 -4.14 19.64 31.17
N ASN A 247 -4.88 20.57 31.76
CA ASN A 247 -6.29 20.81 31.48
C ASN A 247 -6.49 22.29 31.13
N SER A 248 -6.04 22.68 29.93
CA SER A 248 -5.93 24.07 29.50
C SER A 248 -6.95 24.44 28.42
N ASN A 249 -7.62 25.58 28.62
CA ASN A 249 -8.46 26.24 27.62
C ASN A 249 -7.73 27.37 26.87
N PHE A 250 -6.40 27.47 27.00
CA PHE A 250 -5.56 28.42 26.26
C PHE A 250 -4.52 27.70 25.39
N TYR A 251 -3.52 27.10 26.00
CA TYR A 251 -2.54 26.20 25.37
C TYR A 251 -1.93 25.28 26.44
N LEU A 252 -1.39 24.11 26.11
CA LEU A 252 -0.62 23.31 27.08
C LEU A 252 0.81 23.84 27.24
N ILE A 253 1.44 24.14 26.11
CA ILE A 253 2.77 24.72 25.93
C ILE A 253 2.58 25.96 25.05
N GLY A 254 2.88 27.16 25.55
CA GLY A 254 2.64 28.38 24.77
C GLY A 254 3.73 29.42 24.78
N GLY A 255 3.57 30.39 23.89
CA GLY A 255 4.33 31.65 23.83
C GLY A 255 5.46 31.70 22.80
N GLY A 256 5.73 30.61 22.07
CA GLY A 256 6.71 30.60 20.97
C GLY A 256 7.15 29.20 20.55
N GLU A 257 8.45 28.93 20.55
CA GLU A 257 9.03 27.65 20.08
C GLU A 257 9.03 26.57 21.17
N ALA A 258 8.66 25.34 20.80
CA ALA A 258 8.77 24.16 21.66
C ALA A 258 9.67 23.10 21.00
N SER A 259 10.79 22.79 21.65
CA SER A 259 11.76 21.79 21.18
C SER A 259 11.97 20.72 22.26
N LEU A 260 11.50 19.50 21.99
CA LEU A 260 11.50 18.39 22.93
C LEU A 260 12.35 17.26 22.35
N THR A 261 13.44 16.92 23.04
CA THR A 261 14.38 15.87 22.63
C THR A 261 14.32 14.72 23.62
N CYS A 262 14.02 13.54 23.13
CA CYS A 262 14.09 12.30 23.90
C CYS A 262 15.37 11.53 23.53
N SER A 263 15.91 10.74 24.46
CA SER A 263 17.05 9.84 24.21
C SER A 263 16.62 8.37 24.22
N GLY A 264 15.51 8.06 23.53
CA GLY A 264 15.02 6.69 23.32
C GLY A 264 13.82 6.25 24.18
N GLY A 265 13.31 7.12 25.06
CA GLY A 265 12.02 6.93 25.73
C GLY A 265 10.87 7.62 24.98
N ASP A 266 9.69 7.63 25.61
CA ASP A 266 8.46 8.11 24.98
C ASP A 266 8.24 9.61 25.20
N LEU A 267 7.58 10.25 24.23
CA LEU A 267 7.06 11.61 24.34
C LEU A 267 5.54 11.56 24.44
N VAL A 268 4.99 12.05 25.55
CA VAL A 268 3.54 12.09 25.79
C VAL A 268 3.11 13.53 26.09
N LEU A 269 2.25 14.07 25.23
CA LEU A 269 1.61 15.38 25.42
C LEU A 269 0.09 15.19 25.50
N THR A 270 -0.51 15.58 26.62
CA THR A 270 -1.96 15.43 26.83
C THR A 270 -2.58 16.73 27.31
N ASN A 271 -3.57 17.24 26.56
CA ASN A 271 -4.42 18.34 27.03
C ASN A 271 -5.87 17.90 27.11
N THR A 272 -6.42 17.74 28.32
CA THR A 272 -7.84 17.42 28.51
C THR A 272 -8.75 18.63 28.33
N GLY A 273 -8.17 19.84 28.29
CA GLY A 273 -8.91 21.06 28.01
C GLY A 273 -9.26 21.23 26.53
N THR A 274 -10.00 22.28 26.22
CA THR A 274 -10.62 22.48 24.89
C THR A 274 -9.72 23.21 23.88
N SER A 275 -8.46 23.45 24.23
CA SER A 275 -7.53 24.25 23.42
C SER A 275 -6.30 23.48 22.96
N THR A 276 -5.46 24.16 22.18
CA THR A 276 -4.24 23.66 21.54
C THR A 276 -3.22 23.12 22.55
N ILE A 277 -2.43 22.13 22.13
CA ILE A 277 -1.29 21.63 22.92
C ILE A 277 -0.11 22.58 22.76
N VAL A 278 0.36 22.80 21.52
CA VAL A 278 1.47 23.74 21.24
C VAL A 278 0.94 24.96 20.50
N GLY A 279 0.94 26.12 21.16
CA GLY A 279 0.42 27.37 20.63
C GLY A 279 1.51 28.35 20.17
N GLY A 280 1.48 28.71 18.89
CA GLY A 280 2.42 29.65 18.26
C GLY A 280 3.76 29.00 17.86
N GLY A 281 4.62 29.78 17.17
CA GLY A 281 6.02 29.42 16.90
C GLY A 281 6.23 28.14 16.09
N SER A 282 7.24 27.34 16.43
CA SER A 282 7.53 26.03 15.85
C SER A 282 7.49 24.94 16.92
N PHE A 283 7.21 23.71 16.49
CA PHE A 283 7.22 22.52 17.32
C PHE A 283 8.22 21.50 16.75
N THR A 284 9.07 20.96 17.60
CA THR A 284 9.99 19.87 17.25
C THR A 284 9.98 18.82 18.34
N ALA A 285 9.72 17.58 17.94
CA ALA A 285 9.90 16.39 18.76
C ALA A 285 10.94 15.49 18.08
N ALA A 286 12.03 15.16 18.77
CA ALA A 286 13.13 14.38 18.20
C ALA A 286 13.61 13.29 19.14
N GLY A 287 14.08 12.16 18.60
CA GLY A 287 14.75 11.09 19.34
C GLY A 287 13.84 10.26 20.25
N ALA A 288 12.52 10.46 20.17
CA ALA A 288 11.55 9.65 20.89
C ALA A 288 11.46 8.24 20.29
N LYS A 289 11.18 7.26 21.13
CA LYS A 289 10.72 5.95 20.69
C LYS A 289 9.29 6.09 20.20
N ASP A 290 8.32 6.21 21.10
CA ASP A 290 6.92 6.43 20.74
C ASP A 290 6.52 7.90 21.01
N VAL A 291 5.66 8.48 20.16
CA VAL A 291 5.13 9.85 20.32
C VAL A 291 3.62 9.80 20.40
N THR A 292 3.05 10.28 21.50
CA THR A 292 1.60 10.35 21.71
C THR A 292 1.19 11.79 22.03
N ILE A 293 0.35 12.37 21.18
CA ILE A 293 -0.18 13.73 21.35
C ILE A 293 -1.70 13.65 21.30
N THR A 294 -2.35 13.89 22.44
CA THR A 294 -3.81 13.73 22.56
C THR A 294 -4.47 14.96 23.17
N GLY A 295 -5.64 15.34 22.64
CA GLY A 295 -6.44 16.39 23.25
C GLY A 295 -7.86 16.52 22.73
N ALA A 296 -8.53 17.58 23.18
CA ALA A 296 -9.90 17.94 22.81
C ALA A 296 -9.98 19.36 22.21
N ALA A 297 -8.98 19.73 21.41
CA ALA A 297 -8.84 21.08 20.88
C ALA A 297 -9.99 21.45 19.92
N SER A 298 -10.57 22.63 20.12
CA SER A 298 -11.62 23.17 19.25
C SER A 298 -11.08 23.73 17.92
N TYR A 299 -9.77 24.03 17.85
CA TYR A 299 -9.09 24.60 16.68
C TYR A 299 -8.06 23.64 16.06
N SER A 300 -6.94 23.39 16.74
CA SER A 300 -5.92 22.39 16.35
C SER A 300 -5.08 21.97 17.56
N LEU A 301 -4.50 20.77 17.56
CA LEU A 301 -3.56 20.34 18.61
C LEU A 301 -2.22 21.08 18.50
N LEU A 302 -1.72 21.26 17.28
CA LEU A 302 -0.47 21.93 16.96
C LEU A 302 -0.78 23.16 16.10
N SER A 303 -0.80 24.32 16.74
CA SER A 303 -1.00 25.63 16.08
C SER A 303 0.33 26.34 15.94
N SER A 304 1.21 25.79 15.10
CA SER A 304 2.57 26.28 14.89
C SER A 304 2.81 26.56 13.40
N GLY A 305 3.77 27.45 13.12
CA GLY A 305 4.25 27.70 11.77
C GLY A 305 4.97 26.47 11.18
N GLN A 306 5.80 25.78 11.95
CA GLN A 306 6.43 24.53 11.50
C GLN A 306 6.36 23.48 12.61
N SER A 307 5.90 22.29 12.27
CA SER A 307 5.87 21.12 13.15
C SER A 307 6.68 19.99 12.55
N SER A 308 7.60 19.42 13.34
CA SER A 308 8.40 18.26 12.97
C SER A 308 8.39 17.22 14.08
N ILE A 309 8.17 15.96 13.71
CA ILE A 309 8.26 14.80 14.58
C ILE A 309 9.23 13.80 13.95
N ASP A 310 10.29 13.46 14.68
CA ASP A 310 11.27 12.45 14.32
C ASP A 310 11.35 11.42 15.45
N CYS A 311 10.86 10.21 15.18
CA CYS A 311 10.80 9.13 16.16
C CYS A 311 11.04 7.78 15.49
N THR A 312 11.44 6.78 16.27
CA THR A 312 11.76 5.43 15.75
C THR A 312 10.63 4.41 15.89
N GLY A 313 9.68 4.68 16.79
CA GLY A 313 8.51 3.87 17.09
C GLY A 313 7.24 4.46 16.50
N ASN A 314 6.13 4.35 17.22
CA ASN A 314 4.81 4.72 16.72
C ASN A 314 4.46 6.17 17.05
N VAL A 315 3.69 6.81 16.17
CA VAL A 315 3.11 8.14 16.39
C VAL A 315 1.59 8.03 16.48
N ILE A 316 1.01 8.58 17.54
CA ILE A 316 -0.43 8.72 17.73
C ILE A 316 -0.76 10.20 17.91
N LEU A 317 -1.52 10.76 16.99
CA LEU A 317 -2.06 12.12 17.06
C LEU A 317 -3.59 12.04 17.07
N GLU A 318 -4.20 12.34 18.21
CA GLU A 318 -5.65 12.21 18.37
C GLU A 318 -6.27 13.51 18.89
N ASN A 319 -7.20 14.07 18.12
CA ASN A 319 -8.04 15.17 18.57
C ASN A 319 -9.50 14.73 18.66
N THR A 320 -9.99 14.60 19.89
CA THR A 320 -11.40 14.29 20.19
C THR A 320 -12.33 15.50 20.09
N GLY A 321 -11.75 16.71 19.98
CA GLY A 321 -12.48 17.96 19.80
C GLY A 321 -12.95 18.19 18.36
N THR A 322 -13.40 19.41 18.08
CA THR A 322 -13.88 19.82 16.74
C THR A 322 -12.77 20.32 15.82
N GLY A 323 -11.57 20.56 16.37
CA GLY A 323 -10.42 21.07 15.66
C GLY A 323 -9.64 20.00 14.89
N GLY A 324 -8.69 20.43 14.07
CA GLY A 324 -7.73 19.56 13.40
C GLY A 324 -6.59 19.08 14.32
N ILE A 325 -5.57 18.50 13.72
CA ILE A 325 -4.32 18.12 14.37
C ILE A 325 -3.31 19.25 14.19
N THR A 326 -3.14 19.73 12.96
CA THR A 326 -2.23 20.84 12.64
C THR A 326 -2.96 22.01 12.01
N SER A 327 -2.45 23.22 12.24
CA SER A 327 -2.88 24.42 11.55
C SER A 327 -1.70 25.36 11.33
N GLY A 328 -1.48 25.81 10.09
CA GLY A 328 -0.38 26.70 9.74
C GLY A 328 0.87 25.96 9.22
N GLY A 329 1.74 26.74 8.57
CA GLY A 329 2.91 26.35 7.75
C GLY A 329 3.09 24.86 7.41
N THR A 330 4.17 24.21 7.83
CA THR A 330 4.54 22.85 7.35
C THR A 330 4.45 21.80 8.46
N PHE A 331 4.00 20.59 8.11
CA PHE A 331 4.03 19.43 9.01
C PHE A 331 4.90 18.31 8.43
N GLN A 332 5.87 17.83 9.21
CA GLN A 332 6.77 16.75 8.82
C GLN A 332 6.81 15.68 9.90
N LEU A 333 6.71 14.42 9.47
CA LEU A 333 6.88 13.24 10.32
C LEU A 333 7.81 12.28 9.58
N VAL A 334 8.90 11.88 10.22
CA VAL A 334 9.93 11.00 9.62
C VAL A 334 10.35 9.88 10.56
N HIS A 335 10.94 8.83 9.97
CA HIS A 335 11.53 7.64 10.63
C HIS A 335 10.59 6.78 11.48
N ALA A 336 9.31 7.11 11.60
CA ALA A 336 8.37 6.37 12.41
C ALA A 336 8.18 4.92 11.92
N ASN A 337 7.73 4.06 12.82
CA ASN A 337 7.23 2.73 12.49
C ASN A 337 5.79 2.82 11.95
N ASN A 338 4.82 3.16 12.79
CA ASN A 338 3.44 3.37 12.38
C ASN A 338 2.96 4.77 12.76
N VAL A 339 2.03 5.31 11.98
CA VAL A 339 1.44 6.63 12.20
C VAL A 339 -0.07 6.48 12.25
N THR A 340 -0.68 6.90 13.35
CA THR A 340 -2.13 6.97 13.52
C THR A 340 -2.54 8.40 13.79
N ILE A 341 -3.40 8.95 12.93
CA ILE A 341 -3.91 10.31 13.04
C ILE A 341 -5.43 10.25 13.02
N SER A 342 -6.10 10.69 14.07
CA SER A 342 -7.56 10.60 14.21
C SER A 342 -8.19 11.90 14.68
N GLY A 343 -9.39 12.18 14.17
CA GLY A 343 -10.22 13.24 14.72
C GLY A 343 -11.62 13.34 14.11
N ALA A 344 -12.35 14.34 14.58
CA ALA A 344 -13.73 14.63 14.17
C ALA A 344 -13.89 16.09 13.73
N SER A 345 -12.91 16.62 12.99
CA SER A 345 -12.96 17.99 12.50
C SER A 345 -13.86 18.13 11.28
N THR A 346 -14.69 19.17 11.26
CA THR A 346 -15.40 19.56 10.03
C THR A 346 -14.46 20.22 9.00
N ASN A 347 -13.29 20.69 9.45
CA ASN A 347 -12.21 21.18 8.59
C ASN A 347 -11.21 20.04 8.27
N ALA A 348 -10.09 20.36 7.63
CA ALA A 348 -9.00 19.40 7.43
C ALA A 348 -8.32 19.04 8.77
N LEU A 349 -7.95 17.77 8.96
CA LEU A 349 -7.11 17.36 10.10
C LEU A 349 -5.71 17.96 10.00
N LEU A 350 -5.15 17.98 8.79
CA LEU A 350 -3.81 18.47 8.50
C LEU A 350 -3.91 19.76 7.67
N ALA A 351 -4.13 20.89 8.34
CA ALA A 351 -4.29 22.20 7.70
C ALA A 351 -2.94 22.95 7.62
N SER A 352 -1.97 22.35 6.95
CA SER A 352 -0.60 22.86 6.79
C SER A 352 -0.47 23.65 5.49
N GLY A 353 -0.51 24.99 5.56
CA GLY A 353 -0.44 25.84 4.37
C GLY A 353 0.76 25.60 3.46
N GLY A 354 1.92 25.20 4.02
CA GLY A 354 3.14 24.85 3.29
C GLY A 354 3.22 23.39 2.84
N GLY A 355 2.28 22.54 3.27
CA GLY A 355 2.21 21.11 2.95
C GLY A 355 2.51 20.18 4.14
N SER A 356 2.06 18.93 4.00
CA SER A 356 2.26 17.85 4.97
C SER A 356 3.06 16.72 4.34
N SER A 357 4.08 16.23 5.04
CA SER A 357 4.91 15.10 4.64
C SER A 357 4.96 14.06 5.76
N LEU A 358 4.52 12.84 5.47
CA LEU A 358 4.50 11.74 6.43
C LEU A 358 5.32 10.57 5.88
N GLU A 359 6.36 10.17 6.58
CA GLU A 359 7.14 8.99 6.26
C GLU A 359 7.20 8.03 7.45
N CYS A 360 6.84 6.77 7.18
CA CYS A 360 7.07 5.68 8.11
C CYS A 360 7.49 4.40 7.38
N SER A 361 7.93 3.40 8.15
CA SER A 361 8.33 2.08 7.64
C SER A 361 7.19 1.08 7.60
N GLY A 362 6.22 1.19 8.51
CA GLY A 362 5.02 0.36 8.63
C GLY A 362 3.79 1.03 8.00
N LYS A 363 2.72 1.20 8.78
CA LYS A 363 1.41 1.66 8.31
C LYS A 363 1.11 3.11 8.66
N ILE A 364 0.50 3.84 7.72
CA ILE A 364 -0.18 5.13 7.96
C ILE A 364 -1.69 4.89 8.02
N MET A 365 -2.31 5.28 9.14
CA MET A 365 -3.76 5.33 9.31
C MET A 365 -4.19 6.76 9.60
N ILE A 366 -5.05 7.32 8.75
CA ILE A 366 -5.61 8.66 8.98
C ILE A 366 -7.13 8.59 8.88
N THR A 367 -7.84 9.04 9.92
CA THR A 367 -9.29 9.05 9.94
C THR A 367 -9.83 10.41 10.38
N ASN A 368 -10.54 11.09 9.49
CA ASN A 368 -11.42 12.20 9.85
C ASN A 368 -12.89 11.79 9.69
N THR A 369 -13.60 11.69 10.79
CA THR A 369 -15.00 11.24 10.79
C THR A 369 -15.99 12.29 10.27
N LYS A 370 -15.60 13.57 10.16
CA LYS A 370 -16.51 14.68 9.81
C LYS A 370 -16.06 15.60 8.68
N GLY A 371 -14.84 15.45 8.17
CA GLY A 371 -14.29 16.43 7.23
C GLY A 371 -13.13 15.90 6.41
N ALA A 372 -12.35 16.83 5.86
CA ALA A 372 -11.21 16.55 5.00
C ALA A 372 -10.00 16.03 5.79
N ILE A 373 -9.06 15.43 5.08
CA ILE A 373 -7.79 14.95 5.64
C ILE A 373 -6.76 16.05 5.62
N SER A 374 -6.54 16.68 4.47
CA SER A 374 -5.48 17.67 4.28
C SER A 374 -5.97 18.90 3.53
N ASN A 375 -5.42 20.05 3.89
CA ASN A 375 -5.56 21.32 3.17
C ASN A 375 -4.21 22.05 3.20
N GLY A 376 -3.66 22.37 2.02
CA GLY A 376 -2.35 23.00 1.90
C GLY A 376 -1.80 23.00 0.48
N ASN A 377 -0.51 23.29 0.32
CA ASN A 377 0.15 23.22 -0.98
C ASN A 377 0.30 21.78 -1.48
N SER A 378 0.76 20.86 -0.62
CA SER A 378 1.00 19.46 -0.98
C SER A 378 0.68 18.51 0.16
N PHE A 379 0.38 17.26 -0.19
CA PHE A 379 0.33 16.15 0.75
C PHE A 379 1.19 14.99 0.22
N THR A 380 2.20 14.60 0.98
CA THR A 380 3.08 13.49 0.64
C THR A 380 3.03 12.45 1.74
N ALA A 381 2.86 11.18 1.38
CA ALA A 381 2.91 10.07 2.32
C ALA A 381 3.72 8.89 1.77
N ILE A 382 4.59 8.33 2.60
CA ILE A 382 5.44 7.18 2.27
C ILE A 382 5.35 6.15 3.39
N ALA A 383 4.87 4.94 3.07
CA ALA A 383 4.63 3.88 4.04
C ALA A 383 4.60 2.51 3.35
N HIS A 384 4.69 1.41 4.09
CA HIS A 384 4.37 0.09 3.55
C HIS A 384 2.87 0.02 3.21
N ASP A 385 2.01 0.23 4.21
CA ASP A 385 0.55 0.25 4.05
C ASP A 385 -0.05 1.62 4.36
N MET A 386 -1.14 1.98 3.68
CA MET A 386 -1.90 3.20 3.94
C MET A 386 -3.41 2.94 3.97
N GLU A 387 -4.06 3.47 4.99
CA GLU A 387 -5.52 3.48 5.11
C GLU A 387 -5.98 4.87 5.53
N ILE A 388 -6.59 5.60 4.60
CA ILE A 388 -6.99 6.99 4.81
C ILE A 388 -8.48 7.14 4.55
N THR A 389 -9.22 7.52 5.59
CA THR A 389 -10.68 7.69 5.55
C THR A 389 -11.09 9.11 5.93
N GLY A 390 -11.71 9.82 5.00
CA GLY A 390 -12.30 11.14 5.22
C GLY A 390 -13.82 11.16 5.09
N ASN A 391 -14.40 12.31 5.41
CA ASN A 391 -15.82 12.58 5.26
C ASN A 391 -16.06 14.03 4.79
N ALA A 392 -15.45 14.40 3.66
CA ALA A 392 -15.51 15.77 3.15
C ALA A 392 -16.85 16.04 2.44
N THR A 393 -17.62 17.04 2.89
CA THR A 393 -19.01 17.29 2.44
C THR A 393 -19.24 18.63 1.71
N ASP A 394 -18.31 19.58 1.75
CA ASP A 394 -18.47 20.93 1.14
C ASP A 394 -17.74 21.07 -0.22
N ARG A 395 -17.71 22.28 -0.81
CA ARG A 395 -17.01 22.64 -2.09
C ARG A 395 -15.46 22.46 -2.08
N GLY A 396 -14.93 21.60 -1.22
CA GLY A 396 -13.52 21.22 -1.15
C GLY A 396 -13.32 19.79 -1.67
N SER A 397 -12.33 19.09 -1.11
CA SER A 397 -12.02 17.69 -1.38
C SER A 397 -11.39 17.06 -0.14
N MET A 398 -11.39 15.72 -0.04
CA MET A 398 -10.74 15.03 1.09
C MET A 398 -9.26 15.41 1.20
N PHE A 399 -8.58 15.56 0.07
CA PHE A 399 -7.29 16.23 -0.05
C PHE A 399 -7.42 17.51 -0.87
N SER A 400 -7.56 18.64 -0.18
CA SER A 400 -7.59 19.97 -0.81
C SER A 400 -6.16 20.51 -0.94
N CYS A 401 -5.36 19.86 -1.78
CA CYS A 401 -3.95 20.18 -2.01
C CYS A 401 -3.69 20.54 -3.47
N THR A 402 -2.56 21.19 -3.80
CA THR A 402 -2.17 21.36 -5.22
C THR A 402 -1.70 20.03 -5.79
N THR A 403 -0.90 19.28 -5.01
CA THR A 403 -0.41 17.94 -5.35
C THR A 403 -0.65 16.97 -4.20
N VAL A 404 -0.95 15.72 -4.55
CA VAL A 404 -1.04 14.60 -3.61
C VAL A 404 -0.20 13.46 -4.15
N ASP A 405 0.85 13.09 -3.41
CA ASP A 405 1.82 12.08 -3.82
C ASP A 405 1.92 10.99 -2.74
N LEU A 406 1.50 9.77 -3.08
CA LEU A 406 1.47 8.64 -2.17
C LEU A 406 2.39 7.54 -2.67
N THR A 407 3.33 7.09 -1.83
CA THR A 407 4.27 6.02 -2.17
C THR A 407 4.11 4.83 -1.24
N GLY A 408 3.60 3.72 -1.77
CA GLY A 408 3.60 2.43 -1.09
C GLY A 408 4.99 1.80 -1.19
N LYS A 409 5.47 1.17 -0.12
CA LYS A 409 6.71 0.36 -0.11
C LYS A 409 6.39 -1.12 -0.34
N GLY A 410 5.54 -1.41 -1.33
CA GLY A 410 5.07 -2.76 -1.67
C GLY A 410 3.86 -3.28 -0.88
N GLY A 411 3.24 -2.45 -0.02
CA GLY A 411 2.01 -2.80 0.69
C GLY A 411 0.74 -2.23 0.04
N ASP A 412 -0.36 -2.24 0.78
CA ASP A 412 -1.69 -1.86 0.30
C ASP A 412 -1.99 -0.40 0.59
N LEU A 413 -2.60 0.30 -0.38
CA LEU A 413 -3.04 1.68 -0.25
C LEU A 413 -4.55 1.77 -0.43
N SER A 414 -5.25 2.35 0.56
CA SER A 414 -6.69 2.57 0.48
C SER A 414 -7.08 4.00 0.86
N LEU A 415 -7.86 4.64 -0.02
CA LEU A 415 -8.46 5.95 0.20
C LEU A 415 -9.98 5.81 0.17
N THR A 416 -10.66 6.22 1.25
CA THR A 416 -12.12 6.22 1.32
C THR A 416 -12.64 7.61 1.68
N ASN A 417 -13.52 8.19 0.86
CA ASN A 417 -14.29 9.37 1.25
C ASN A 417 -15.75 9.01 1.43
N ASN A 418 -16.29 9.25 2.63
CA ASN A 418 -17.70 9.01 2.97
C ASN A 418 -18.59 10.27 2.83
N GLY A 419 -17.98 11.39 2.43
CA GLY A 419 -18.69 12.63 2.21
C GLY A 419 -19.03 12.86 0.74
N SER A 420 -19.67 13.99 0.45
CA SER A 420 -20.14 14.36 -0.90
C SER A 420 -19.11 15.06 -1.80
N ALA A 421 -17.87 15.29 -1.32
CA ALA A 421 -16.82 15.98 -2.06
C ALA A 421 -15.86 15.02 -2.79
N PRO A 422 -15.08 15.47 -3.79
CA PRO A 422 -14.00 14.70 -4.41
C PRO A 422 -13.02 14.11 -3.37
N ILE A 423 -12.41 12.96 -3.69
CA ILE A 423 -11.29 12.41 -2.90
C ILE A 423 -10.09 13.35 -3.00
N VAL A 424 -9.72 13.72 -4.23
CA VAL A 424 -8.59 14.63 -4.46
C VAL A 424 -9.07 15.81 -5.30
N GLY A 425 -8.75 17.02 -4.87
CA GLY A 425 -8.84 18.23 -5.68
C GLY A 425 -7.46 18.82 -5.87
N GLY A 426 -7.25 19.59 -6.94
CA GLY A 426 -5.96 20.24 -7.19
C GLY A 426 -5.49 20.13 -8.63
N THR A 427 -4.18 19.92 -8.80
CA THR A 427 -3.50 19.79 -10.10
C THR A 427 -3.11 18.35 -10.39
N SER A 428 -2.46 17.63 -9.48
CA SER A 428 -2.01 16.25 -9.72
C SER A 428 -2.27 15.30 -8.55
N PHE A 429 -2.50 14.03 -8.88
CA PHE A 429 -2.57 12.92 -7.93
C PHE A 429 -1.69 11.78 -8.43
N THR A 430 -0.70 11.39 -7.61
CA THR A 430 0.28 10.36 -7.95
C THR A 430 0.24 9.24 -6.91
N VAL A 431 0.21 8.00 -7.37
CA VAL A 431 0.44 6.80 -6.55
C VAL A 431 1.57 5.98 -7.17
N ALA A 432 2.57 5.60 -6.37
CA ALA A 432 3.69 4.80 -6.83
C ALA A 432 4.08 3.71 -5.82
N GLY A 433 4.65 2.60 -6.29
CA GLY A 433 5.25 1.55 -5.45
C GLY A 433 4.29 0.71 -4.60
N ALA A 434 2.99 0.99 -4.64
CA ALA A 434 1.97 0.20 -3.96
C ALA A 434 1.77 -1.15 -4.66
N LYS A 435 1.44 -2.18 -3.87
CA LYS A 435 0.98 -3.45 -4.44
C LYS A 435 -0.47 -3.33 -4.88
N ASN A 436 -1.39 -3.15 -3.93
CA ASN A 436 -2.79 -2.94 -4.24
C ASN A 436 -3.20 -1.49 -3.95
N VAL A 437 -4.08 -0.94 -4.79
CA VAL A 437 -4.60 0.42 -4.66
C VAL A 437 -6.12 0.37 -4.69
N ALA A 438 -6.78 0.84 -3.63
CA ALA A 438 -8.22 0.92 -3.52
C ALA A 438 -8.68 2.36 -3.32
N LEU A 439 -9.52 2.88 -4.22
CA LEU A 439 -10.09 4.22 -4.13
C LEU A 439 -11.62 4.09 -4.04
N VAL A 440 -12.22 4.57 -2.96
CA VAL A 440 -13.66 4.45 -2.70
C VAL A 440 -14.28 5.81 -2.42
N GLY A 441 -15.20 6.22 -3.27
CA GLY A 441 -16.05 7.39 -3.03
C GLY A 441 -17.48 6.97 -2.72
N ASN A 442 -17.94 7.20 -1.49
CA ASN A 442 -19.31 6.91 -1.06
C ASN A 442 -20.09 8.23 -0.98
N TYR A 443 -20.73 8.65 -2.09
CA TYR A 443 -21.39 9.95 -2.18
C TYR A 443 -22.86 9.86 -1.74
N PRO A 444 -23.24 10.35 -0.54
CA PRO A 444 -24.62 10.23 -0.04
C PRO A 444 -25.65 11.08 -0.80
N SER A 445 -25.23 11.84 -1.83
CA SER A 445 -26.10 12.68 -2.65
C SER A 445 -25.58 12.73 -4.09
N THR A 446 -26.48 12.87 -5.08
CA THR A 446 -26.20 12.87 -6.53
C THR A 446 -25.45 14.13 -7.04
N GLY A 447 -24.50 14.64 -6.26
CA GLY A 447 -23.73 15.83 -6.59
C GLY A 447 -22.92 15.65 -7.88
N TYR A 448 -22.91 16.67 -8.73
CA TYR A 448 -22.22 16.72 -10.03
C TYR A 448 -20.67 16.81 -9.92
N GLN A 449 -20.06 16.31 -8.84
CA GLN A 449 -18.62 16.46 -8.62
C GLN A 449 -17.83 15.26 -9.15
N GLU A 450 -16.62 15.51 -9.66
CA GLU A 450 -15.66 14.46 -10.00
C GLU A 450 -15.16 13.74 -8.74
N MET A 451 -14.87 12.43 -8.83
CA MET A 451 -14.21 11.73 -7.72
C MET A 451 -12.75 12.18 -7.58
N LEU A 452 -12.06 12.32 -8.72
CA LEU A 452 -10.69 12.81 -8.83
C LEU A 452 -10.70 14.14 -9.59
N ALA A 453 -10.87 15.23 -8.85
CA ALA A 453 -10.98 16.60 -9.36
C ALA A 453 -9.61 17.27 -9.56
N VAL A 454 -8.70 16.56 -10.24
CA VAL A 454 -7.32 16.96 -10.57
C VAL A 454 -7.08 16.92 -12.06
N SER A 455 -6.07 17.66 -12.55
CA SER A 455 -5.75 17.70 -13.98
C SER A 455 -5.09 16.40 -14.46
N THR A 456 -4.19 15.83 -13.67
CA THR A 456 -3.48 14.59 -13.99
C THR A 456 -3.62 13.59 -12.85
N VAL A 457 -3.83 12.32 -13.20
CA VAL A 457 -3.82 11.17 -12.30
C VAL A 457 -2.84 10.16 -12.86
N ASP A 458 -1.84 9.77 -12.07
CA ASP A 458 -0.88 8.75 -12.44
C ASP A 458 -0.80 7.70 -11.32
N ILE A 459 -1.17 6.46 -11.63
CA ILE A 459 -1.19 5.35 -10.67
C ILE A 459 -0.31 4.22 -11.21
N ASP A 460 0.77 3.94 -10.49
CA ASP A 460 1.64 2.78 -10.70
C ASP A 460 1.50 1.81 -9.53
N CYS A 461 0.99 0.62 -9.81
CA CYS A 461 0.88 -0.45 -8.83
C CYS A 461 1.15 -1.81 -9.47
N THR A 462 1.57 -2.79 -8.66
CA THR A 462 1.98 -4.13 -9.17
C THR A 462 0.91 -5.21 -9.02
N GLY A 463 -0.06 -4.99 -8.15
CA GLY A 463 -1.20 -5.87 -7.89
C GLY A 463 -2.49 -5.30 -8.48
N THR A 464 -3.56 -5.29 -7.68
CA THR A 464 -4.87 -4.84 -8.15
C THR A 464 -5.07 -3.34 -7.91
N LEU A 465 -5.55 -2.63 -8.93
CA LEU A 465 -6.19 -1.32 -8.80
C LEU A 465 -7.70 -1.50 -8.78
N GLU A 466 -8.35 -1.12 -7.69
CA GLU A 466 -9.82 -1.08 -7.58
C GLU A 466 -10.28 0.36 -7.31
N VAL A 467 -11.11 0.90 -8.20
CA VAL A 467 -11.71 2.22 -8.05
C VAL A 467 -13.22 2.05 -8.06
N THR A 468 -13.88 2.46 -6.97
CA THR A 468 -15.33 2.38 -6.83
C THR A 468 -15.93 3.73 -6.50
N ASN A 469 -16.88 4.17 -7.33
CA ASN A 469 -17.61 5.42 -7.18
C ASN A 469 -19.10 5.14 -7.01
N HIS A 470 -19.59 5.31 -5.78
CA HIS A 470 -20.98 5.09 -5.36
C HIS A 470 -21.79 6.40 -5.38
N ASP A 471 -22.84 6.47 -6.20
CA ASP A 471 -23.80 7.56 -6.39
C ASP A 471 -23.16 8.94 -6.73
N GLY A 472 -21.87 8.95 -7.06
CA GLY A 472 -21.09 10.14 -7.39
C GLY A 472 -21.19 10.59 -8.85
N GLY A 473 -20.41 11.61 -9.21
CA GLY A 473 -20.32 12.11 -10.58
C GLY A 473 -19.45 11.24 -11.49
N THR A 474 -18.55 11.87 -12.23
CA THR A 474 -17.57 11.17 -13.08
C THR A 474 -16.34 10.79 -12.24
N ILE A 475 -15.69 9.64 -12.48
CA ILE A 475 -14.43 9.34 -11.76
C ILE A 475 -13.36 10.38 -12.12
N PHE A 476 -13.12 10.59 -13.42
CA PHE A 476 -12.15 11.55 -13.95
C PHE A 476 -12.62 12.22 -15.27
N SER A 477 -12.33 13.49 -15.50
CA SER A 477 -12.79 14.20 -16.72
C SER A 477 -11.75 15.14 -17.36
N ARG A 478 -10.56 15.30 -16.74
CA ARG A 478 -9.66 16.43 -17.03
C ARG A 478 -8.62 16.09 -18.10
N ASN A 479 -7.32 16.24 -17.84
CA ASN A 479 -6.30 16.14 -18.90
C ASN A 479 -5.84 14.70 -19.14
N SER A 480 -5.33 14.01 -18.11
CA SER A 480 -4.85 12.62 -18.24
C SER A 480 -5.12 11.78 -17.00
N PHE A 481 -5.53 10.53 -17.22
CA PHE A 481 -5.56 9.48 -16.21
C PHE A 481 -4.77 8.28 -16.74
N THR A 482 -3.58 8.08 -16.17
CA THR A 482 -2.65 7.00 -16.51
C THR A 482 -2.64 5.93 -15.41
N ILE A 483 -2.74 4.67 -15.81
CA ILE A 483 -2.55 3.50 -14.96
C ILE A 483 -1.43 2.66 -15.57
N GLU A 484 -0.44 2.28 -14.77
CA GLU A 484 0.72 1.51 -15.23
C GLU A 484 0.93 0.27 -14.35
N ASN A 485 1.35 -0.84 -14.99
CA ASN A 485 1.87 -2.08 -14.38
C ASN A 485 0.91 -2.90 -13.50
N ALA A 486 -0.35 -2.47 -13.36
CA ALA A 486 -1.34 -3.17 -12.53
C ALA A 486 -1.61 -4.59 -13.05
N ALA A 487 -1.48 -5.60 -12.18
CA ALA A 487 -1.86 -6.98 -12.52
C ALA A 487 -3.35 -7.07 -12.90
N ASP A 488 -4.21 -6.35 -12.18
CA ASP A 488 -5.63 -6.24 -12.53
C ASP A 488 -6.13 -4.81 -12.30
N VAL A 489 -6.91 -4.28 -13.24
CA VAL A 489 -7.58 -2.99 -13.14
C VAL A 489 -9.08 -3.21 -13.08
N LYS A 490 -9.72 -2.72 -12.02
CA LYS A 490 -11.18 -2.78 -11.85
C LYS A 490 -11.74 -1.40 -11.53
N LEU A 491 -12.51 -0.84 -12.46
CA LEU A 491 -13.14 0.46 -12.31
C LEU A 491 -14.66 0.27 -12.30
N THR A 492 -15.30 0.64 -11.18
CA THR A 492 -16.74 0.48 -10.98
C THR A 492 -17.38 1.82 -10.64
N THR A 493 -18.45 2.18 -11.35
CA THR A 493 -19.27 3.34 -10.98
C THR A 493 -20.75 3.02 -11.19
N ASP A 494 -21.57 3.32 -10.19
CA ASP A 494 -23.02 3.43 -10.33
C ASP A 494 -23.47 4.89 -10.54
N GLY A 495 -22.51 5.83 -10.43
CA GLY A 495 -22.62 7.22 -10.84
C GLY A 495 -22.74 7.45 -12.36
N LYS A 496 -21.91 8.34 -12.92
CA LYS A 496 -22.06 8.79 -14.31
C LYS A 496 -21.20 8.04 -15.34
N GLN A 497 -19.90 8.21 -15.26
CA GLN A 497 -18.94 7.65 -16.20
C GLN A 497 -17.58 7.53 -15.53
N ILE A 498 -16.70 6.70 -16.08
CA ILE A 498 -15.34 6.55 -15.59
C ILE A 498 -14.50 7.73 -16.09
N ALA A 499 -14.52 7.94 -17.41
CA ALA A 499 -13.83 9.03 -18.08
C ALA A 499 -14.81 9.83 -18.94
N ALA A 500 -14.71 11.17 -18.91
CA ALA A 500 -15.57 12.07 -19.71
C ALA A 500 -14.80 12.93 -20.74
N GLY A 501 -13.47 12.96 -20.64
CA GLY A 501 -12.60 13.86 -21.37
C GLY A 501 -11.12 13.56 -21.09
N GLY A 502 -10.23 14.21 -21.85
CA GLY A 502 -8.79 13.97 -21.75
C GLY A 502 -8.33 12.65 -22.34
N SER A 503 -7.19 12.16 -21.85
CA SER A 503 -6.62 10.86 -22.21
C SER A 503 -6.76 9.89 -21.05
N PHE A 504 -7.45 8.78 -21.25
CA PHE A 504 -7.48 7.63 -20.37
C PHE A 504 -6.51 6.58 -20.91
N VAL A 505 -5.48 6.23 -20.14
CA VAL A 505 -4.39 5.37 -20.58
C VAL A 505 -4.15 4.27 -19.56
N VAL A 506 -4.22 3.01 -19.99
CA VAL A 506 -3.80 1.84 -19.21
C VAL A 506 -2.63 1.20 -19.95
N LYS A 507 -1.51 0.96 -19.25
CA LYS A 507 -0.30 0.37 -19.83
C LYS A 507 0.13 -0.87 -19.05
N ASN A 508 0.57 -1.90 -19.77
CA ASN A 508 1.16 -3.10 -19.16
C ASN A 508 0.26 -3.71 -18.05
N ALA A 509 -1.05 -3.74 -18.28
CA ALA A 509 -1.98 -4.36 -17.34
C ALA A 509 -2.17 -5.86 -17.60
N GLY A 510 -2.58 -6.64 -16.60
CA GLY A 510 -3.09 -7.99 -16.81
C GLY A 510 -4.54 -7.95 -17.30
N ASN A 511 -5.53 -8.06 -16.42
CA ASN A 511 -6.94 -7.90 -16.81
C ASN A 511 -7.44 -6.46 -16.57
N VAL A 512 -8.37 -6.01 -17.40
CA VAL A 512 -9.03 -4.70 -17.25
C VAL A 512 -10.54 -4.89 -17.27
N THR A 513 -11.19 -4.52 -16.18
CA THR A 513 -12.64 -4.62 -15.99
C THR A 513 -13.22 -3.23 -15.69
N ILE A 514 -14.12 -2.76 -16.55
CA ILE A 514 -14.83 -1.50 -16.40
C ILE A 514 -16.32 -1.80 -16.29
N ILE A 515 -16.94 -1.37 -15.19
CA ILE A 515 -18.36 -1.57 -14.91
C ILE A 515 -18.99 -0.20 -14.66
N ASN A 516 -19.92 0.19 -15.52
CA ASN A 516 -20.73 1.38 -15.38
C ASN A 516 -22.21 1.00 -15.30
N ASN A 517 -22.98 1.72 -14.49
CA ASN A 517 -24.43 1.56 -14.39
C ASN A 517 -25.16 2.88 -14.68
N SER A 518 -24.76 3.57 -15.76
CA SER A 518 -25.39 4.83 -16.16
C SER A 518 -26.32 4.65 -17.35
N SER A 519 -27.53 5.19 -17.24
CA SER A 519 -28.50 5.22 -18.35
C SER A 519 -28.29 6.39 -19.32
N MET A 520 -27.45 7.36 -18.96
CA MET A 520 -27.28 8.60 -19.72
C MET A 520 -25.92 8.72 -20.40
N LEU A 521 -24.85 8.25 -19.74
CA LEU A 521 -23.47 8.51 -20.15
C LEU A 521 -22.71 7.20 -20.42
N PRO A 522 -21.72 7.22 -21.33
CA PRO A 522 -20.90 6.05 -21.61
C PRO A 522 -20.02 5.67 -20.42
N ALA A 523 -19.54 4.41 -20.36
CA ALA A 523 -18.49 4.06 -19.39
C ALA A 523 -17.20 4.86 -19.68
N LEU A 524 -16.78 4.89 -20.94
CA LEU A 524 -15.67 5.70 -21.44
C LEU A 524 -16.20 6.72 -22.45
N GLY A 525 -16.25 7.99 -22.05
CA GLY A 525 -16.74 9.10 -22.88
C GLY A 525 -15.67 10.15 -23.15
N GLY A 526 -15.72 10.76 -24.35
CA GLY A 526 -14.87 11.88 -24.75
C GLY A 526 -13.38 11.56 -24.86
N GLY A 527 -12.65 12.31 -25.68
CA GLY A 527 -11.18 12.21 -25.76
C GLY A 527 -10.64 10.87 -26.28
N LEU A 528 -9.50 10.45 -25.72
CA LEU A 528 -8.76 9.24 -26.11
C LEU A 528 -8.81 8.20 -24.97
N ALA A 529 -9.07 6.95 -25.31
CA ALA A 529 -8.95 5.79 -24.44
C ALA A 529 -7.98 4.77 -25.07
N SER A 530 -6.81 4.63 -24.47
CA SER A 530 -5.77 3.67 -24.91
C SER A 530 -5.57 2.63 -23.81
N ILE A 531 -5.81 1.36 -24.14
CA ILE A 531 -5.71 0.25 -23.19
C ILE A 531 -4.73 -0.79 -23.74
N ASP A 532 -3.63 -0.96 -23.04
CA ASP A 532 -2.67 -2.03 -23.26
C ASP A 532 -2.73 -2.99 -22.06
N CYS A 533 -3.32 -4.15 -22.31
CA CYS A 533 -3.47 -5.22 -21.35
C CYS A 533 -3.15 -6.57 -22.01
N THR A 534 -2.57 -7.50 -21.26
CA THR A 534 -2.18 -8.84 -21.76
C THR A 534 -3.25 -9.90 -21.52
N GLY A 535 -4.13 -9.67 -20.54
CA GLY A 535 -5.27 -10.52 -20.22
C GLY A 535 -6.55 -10.01 -20.87
N ASN A 536 -7.68 -10.24 -20.19
CA ASN A 536 -9.00 -9.91 -20.70
C ASN A 536 -9.38 -8.45 -20.45
N LEU A 537 -9.96 -7.82 -21.47
CA LEU A 537 -10.62 -6.52 -21.38
C LEU A 537 -12.14 -6.70 -21.38
N SER A 538 -12.80 -6.29 -20.30
CA SER A 538 -14.26 -6.27 -20.18
C SER A 538 -14.76 -4.85 -19.90
N ILE A 539 -15.60 -4.31 -20.78
CA ILE A 539 -16.27 -3.02 -20.58
C ILE A 539 -17.77 -3.27 -20.59
N THR A 540 -18.44 -2.99 -19.48
CA THR A 540 -19.88 -3.19 -19.34
C THR A 540 -20.54 -1.89 -18.91
N ASN A 541 -21.52 -1.42 -19.69
CA ASN A 541 -22.49 -0.44 -19.23
C ASN A 541 -23.90 -1.06 -19.20
N THR A 542 -24.43 -1.32 -18.01
CA THR A 542 -25.66 -2.10 -17.84
C THR A 542 -26.93 -1.40 -18.35
N ASN A 543 -26.92 -0.07 -18.49
CA ASN A 543 -28.10 0.72 -18.84
C ASN A 543 -27.87 1.75 -19.95
N GLY A 544 -26.68 1.79 -20.54
CA GLY A 544 -26.30 2.83 -21.50
C GLY A 544 -25.19 2.39 -22.47
N PRO A 545 -24.59 3.36 -23.20
CA PRO A 545 -23.52 3.07 -24.16
C PRO A 545 -22.24 2.68 -23.42
N ALA A 546 -21.40 1.84 -24.01
CA ALA A 546 -20.16 1.43 -23.36
C ALA A 546 -19.03 2.44 -23.65
N VAL A 547 -18.77 2.73 -24.93
CA VAL A 547 -17.61 3.50 -25.38
C VAL A 547 -18.02 4.57 -26.38
N GLN A 548 -17.67 5.82 -26.12
CA GLN A 548 -17.80 6.96 -27.03
C GLN A 548 -16.48 7.73 -27.20
N ALA A 549 -15.39 7.26 -26.60
CA ALA A 549 -14.05 7.82 -26.79
C ALA A 549 -13.36 7.18 -28.01
N ASN A 550 -12.36 7.88 -28.57
CA ASN A 550 -11.47 7.24 -29.54
C ASN A 550 -10.73 6.12 -28.82
N PHE A 551 -10.89 4.88 -29.30
CA PHE A 551 -10.61 3.68 -28.51
C PHE A 551 -9.57 2.82 -29.19
N THR A 552 -8.47 2.56 -28.49
CA THR A 552 -7.36 1.75 -28.97
C THR A 552 -7.03 0.66 -27.96
N VAL A 553 -7.02 -0.59 -28.40
CA VAL A 553 -6.59 -1.77 -27.63
C VAL A 553 -5.42 -2.42 -28.36
N THR A 554 -4.33 -2.73 -27.66
CA THR A 554 -3.07 -3.14 -28.31
C THR A 554 -2.70 -4.61 -28.16
N SER A 555 -2.93 -5.23 -26.99
CA SER A 555 -2.32 -6.54 -26.67
C SER A 555 -3.27 -7.52 -25.98
N ALA A 556 -4.58 -7.25 -25.99
CA ALA A 556 -5.54 -8.00 -25.18
C ALA A 556 -5.66 -9.47 -25.61
N GLU A 557 -5.90 -10.35 -24.64
CA GLU A 557 -6.26 -11.74 -24.94
C GLU A 557 -7.68 -11.76 -25.52
N ASN A 558 -8.69 -11.40 -24.73
CA ASN A 558 -10.07 -11.28 -25.20
C ASN A 558 -10.63 -9.89 -24.91
N VAL A 559 -11.52 -9.41 -25.76
CA VAL A 559 -12.20 -8.11 -25.61
C VAL A 559 -13.71 -8.32 -25.57
N SER A 560 -14.35 -7.96 -24.48
CA SER A 560 -15.80 -8.01 -24.32
C SER A 560 -16.35 -6.63 -24.01
N ILE A 561 -17.21 -6.11 -24.87
CA ILE A 561 -17.89 -4.83 -24.69
C ILE A 561 -19.40 -5.09 -24.68
N THR A 562 -20.05 -4.75 -23.57
CA THR A 562 -21.49 -4.96 -23.39
C THR A 562 -22.15 -3.65 -23.01
N GLY A 563 -23.25 -3.35 -23.67
CA GLY A 563 -24.04 -2.15 -23.42
C GLY A 563 -25.53 -2.42 -23.61
N LYS A 564 -26.36 -1.50 -23.14
CA LYS A 564 -27.80 -1.55 -23.34
C LYS A 564 -28.32 -0.21 -23.85
N CYS A 565 -28.42 -0.06 -25.16
CA CYS A 565 -28.88 1.17 -25.81
C CYS A 565 -30.02 0.91 -26.79
N ASN A 566 -31.05 1.74 -26.71
CA ASN A 566 -32.15 1.76 -27.67
C ASN A 566 -31.94 2.88 -28.68
N GLY A 567 -32.02 2.59 -29.97
CA GLY A 567 -31.90 3.61 -31.02
C GLY A 567 -30.47 4.11 -31.31
N PHE A 568 -29.47 3.80 -30.47
CA PHE A 568 -28.07 4.27 -30.60
C PHE A 568 -27.05 3.10 -30.55
N GLY A 569 -25.80 3.33 -30.97
CA GLY A 569 -24.71 2.35 -30.81
C GLY A 569 -24.23 2.21 -29.37
N ILE A 570 -23.54 1.12 -29.02
CA ILE A 570 -22.84 1.00 -27.71
C ILE A 570 -21.34 1.29 -27.81
N VAL A 571 -20.73 1.06 -28.97
CA VAL A 571 -19.40 1.54 -29.33
C VAL A 571 -19.59 2.58 -30.43
N LEU A 572 -19.15 3.82 -30.18
CA LEU A 572 -19.37 4.94 -31.08
C LEU A 572 -18.08 5.66 -31.45
N ASN A 573 -18.01 5.97 -32.74
CA ASN A 573 -17.03 6.89 -33.29
C ASN A 573 -17.66 8.28 -33.43
N THR A 574 -17.13 9.26 -32.70
CA THR A 574 -17.64 10.64 -32.67
C THR A 574 -16.68 11.64 -33.29
N TYR A 575 -15.46 11.24 -33.65
CA TYR A 575 -14.37 12.17 -33.99
C TYR A 575 -13.43 11.61 -35.08
N ASP A 576 -13.90 11.41 -36.32
CA ASP A 576 -13.13 11.14 -37.57
C ASP A 576 -11.94 10.13 -37.50
N ASN A 577 -11.75 9.41 -36.40
CA ASN A 577 -10.59 8.57 -36.09
C ASN A 577 -11.08 7.14 -35.88
N ALA A 578 -10.47 6.17 -36.55
CA ALA A 578 -10.85 4.77 -36.41
C ALA A 578 -10.60 4.26 -34.98
N HIS A 579 -11.53 3.48 -34.44
CA HIS A 579 -11.21 2.62 -33.30
C HIS A 579 -10.27 1.51 -33.77
N SER A 580 -9.40 1.03 -32.89
CA SER A 580 -8.51 -0.09 -33.19
C SER A 580 -8.51 -1.08 -32.05
N ILE A 581 -8.73 -2.35 -32.37
CA ILE A 581 -8.69 -3.45 -31.42
C ILE A 581 -7.72 -4.50 -31.96
N ASN A 582 -6.53 -4.54 -31.39
CA ASN A 582 -5.58 -5.62 -31.57
C ASN A 582 -5.73 -6.61 -30.41
N CYS A 583 -6.04 -7.86 -30.74
CA CYS A 583 -6.24 -8.92 -29.78
C CYS A 583 -5.83 -10.28 -30.36
N SER A 584 -5.45 -11.23 -29.50
CA SER A 584 -5.10 -12.59 -29.94
C SER A 584 -6.30 -13.54 -29.92
N GLY A 585 -7.22 -13.35 -28.97
CA GLY A 585 -8.41 -14.15 -28.74
C GLY A 585 -9.67 -13.57 -29.38
N GLU A 586 -10.80 -13.64 -28.67
CA GLU A 586 -12.12 -13.26 -29.21
C GLU A 586 -12.48 -11.81 -28.89
N VAL A 587 -13.10 -11.12 -29.85
CA VAL A 587 -13.81 -9.85 -29.63
C VAL A 587 -15.31 -10.09 -29.61
N LYS A 588 -15.99 -9.61 -28.57
CA LYS A 588 -17.46 -9.64 -28.42
C LYS A 588 -17.96 -8.23 -28.16
N ILE A 589 -18.84 -7.72 -29.02
CA ILE A 589 -19.53 -6.44 -28.82
C ILE A 589 -21.03 -6.71 -28.85
N ILE A 590 -21.67 -6.59 -27.70
CA ILE A 590 -23.05 -7.03 -27.48
C ILE A 590 -23.91 -5.85 -27.01
N ASN A 591 -24.83 -5.41 -27.87
CA ASN A 591 -25.89 -4.48 -27.46
C ASN A 591 -27.15 -5.27 -27.07
N GLU A 592 -27.49 -5.26 -25.78
CA GLU A 592 -28.69 -5.88 -25.25
C GLU A 592 -29.96 -5.05 -25.52
N GLY A 593 -29.82 -3.81 -25.98
CA GLY A 593 -30.91 -2.93 -26.37
C GLY A 593 -31.29 -3.03 -27.85
N SER A 594 -32.16 -2.12 -28.31
CA SER A 594 -32.64 -2.11 -29.69
C SER A 594 -31.71 -1.41 -30.71
N GLY A 595 -30.57 -0.89 -30.23
CA GLY A 595 -29.59 -0.13 -30.98
C GLY A 595 -28.52 -0.97 -31.68
N MET A 596 -27.53 -0.32 -32.29
CA MET A 596 -26.41 -1.02 -32.95
C MET A 596 -25.38 -1.51 -31.92
N ALA A 597 -24.60 -2.55 -32.24
CA ALA A 597 -23.41 -2.90 -31.46
C ALA A 597 -22.32 -1.85 -31.71
N PHE A 598 -22.06 -1.56 -32.99
CA PHE A 598 -21.11 -0.54 -33.43
C PHE A 598 -21.81 0.53 -34.27
N ARG A 599 -21.51 1.81 -34.00
CA ARG A 599 -21.94 2.93 -34.83
C ARG A 599 -20.78 3.90 -35.06
N GLY A 600 -20.28 3.96 -36.28
CA GLY A 600 -19.18 4.85 -36.63
C GLY A 600 -18.75 4.73 -38.07
N ASP A 601 -17.67 5.46 -38.39
CA ASP A 601 -17.09 5.49 -39.73
C ASP A 601 -16.05 4.39 -39.93
N ALA A 602 -15.27 4.05 -38.90
CA ALA A 602 -14.23 3.04 -38.96
C ALA A 602 -13.96 2.35 -37.61
N ILE A 603 -13.77 1.02 -37.67
CA ILE A 603 -13.17 0.19 -36.61
C ILE A 603 -12.28 -0.88 -37.23
N ASP A 604 -11.05 -0.97 -36.75
CA ASP A 604 -10.05 -1.94 -37.19
C ASP A 604 -9.92 -3.05 -36.14
N PHE A 605 -10.20 -4.29 -36.56
CA PHE A 605 -9.92 -5.50 -35.79
C PHE A 605 -8.64 -6.12 -36.34
N LEU A 606 -7.62 -6.24 -35.51
CA LEU A 606 -6.29 -6.68 -35.89
C LEU A 606 -5.97 -8.02 -35.23
N TYR A 607 -5.72 -9.04 -36.04
CA TYR A 607 -5.18 -10.35 -35.65
C TYR A 607 -6.04 -11.17 -34.67
N CYS A 608 -7.29 -10.78 -34.46
CA CYS A 608 -8.21 -11.46 -33.55
C CYS A 608 -8.67 -12.83 -34.09
N SER A 609 -8.70 -13.85 -33.22
CA SER A 609 -9.16 -15.21 -33.55
C SER A 609 -10.65 -15.30 -33.88
N LYS A 610 -11.45 -14.32 -33.43
CA LYS A 610 -12.87 -14.20 -33.75
C LYS A 610 -13.37 -12.81 -33.43
N VAL A 611 -14.27 -12.29 -34.25
CA VAL A 611 -15.00 -11.04 -33.97
C VAL A 611 -16.49 -11.34 -34.01
N MET A 612 -17.22 -10.95 -32.97
CA MET A 612 -18.67 -11.12 -32.88
C MET A 612 -19.34 -9.82 -32.46
N LEU A 613 -20.22 -9.31 -33.32
CA LEU A 613 -21.10 -8.18 -33.01
C LEU A 613 -22.54 -8.68 -32.99
N THR A 614 -23.29 -8.32 -31.95
CA THR A 614 -24.69 -8.75 -31.80
C THR A 614 -25.56 -7.61 -31.27
N THR A 615 -26.77 -7.48 -31.82
CA THR A 615 -27.82 -6.62 -31.31
C THR A 615 -29.12 -7.39 -31.07
N ALA A 616 -29.83 -7.06 -29.98
CA ALA A 616 -31.17 -7.59 -29.70
C ALA A 616 -32.29 -6.85 -30.47
N GLY A 617 -31.95 -5.79 -31.21
CA GLY A 617 -32.88 -4.84 -31.79
C GLY A 617 -33.40 -5.11 -33.20
N THR A 618 -34.00 -4.06 -33.76
CA THR A 618 -34.44 -3.99 -35.16
C THR A 618 -33.42 -3.27 -36.06
N GLN A 619 -32.39 -2.65 -35.47
CA GLN A 619 -31.28 -2.06 -36.23
C GLN A 619 -30.25 -3.13 -36.61
N ALA A 620 -29.38 -2.79 -37.56
CA ALA A 620 -28.22 -3.61 -37.88
C ALA A 620 -27.21 -3.64 -36.72
N ALA A 621 -26.36 -4.67 -36.67
CA ALA A 621 -25.30 -4.79 -35.67
C ALA A 621 -24.22 -3.70 -35.84
N ALA A 622 -24.00 -3.22 -37.06
CA ALA A 622 -22.98 -2.21 -37.38
C ALA A 622 -23.47 -1.23 -38.47
N SER A 623 -22.97 0.02 -38.45
CA SER A 623 -23.33 1.04 -39.44
C SER A 623 -22.53 0.98 -40.74
N SER A 624 -21.19 0.95 -40.66
CA SER A 624 -20.26 0.99 -41.80
C SER A 624 -18.81 0.84 -41.33
N GLY A 625 -17.89 0.54 -42.25
CA GLY A 625 -16.44 0.67 -42.04
C GLY A 625 -15.85 -0.25 -40.98
N MET A 626 -16.16 -1.55 -41.04
CA MET A 626 -15.42 -2.53 -40.25
C MET A 626 -14.28 -3.08 -41.09
N ASN A 627 -13.05 -2.94 -40.62
CA ASN A 627 -11.90 -3.58 -41.22
C ASN A 627 -11.45 -4.73 -40.32
N TYR A 628 -11.17 -5.88 -40.91
CA TYR A 628 -10.59 -7.02 -40.21
C TYR A 628 -9.31 -7.46 -40.92
N THR A 629 -8.20 -7.43 -40.19
CA THR A 629 -6.92 -7.97 -40.64
C THR A 629 -6.74 -9.35 -39.99
N PRO A 630 -6.74 -10.45 -40.76
CA PRO A 630 -6.54 -11.79 -40.21
C PRO A 630 -5.11 -11.94 -39.64
N PRO A 631 -4.89 -12.94 -38.76
CA PRO A 631 -3.53 -13.39 -38.42
C PRO A 631 -2.71 -13.72 -39.67
N ALA A 632 -1.39 -13.56 -39.58
CA ALA A 632 -0.49 -13.76 -40.71
C ALA A 632 -0.69 -15.14 -41.37
N GLY A 633 -0.80 -15.17 -42.69
CA GLY A 633 -0.99 -16.37 -43.49
C GLY A 633 -2.43 -16.91 -43.52
N MET A 634 -3.38 -16.25 -42.85
CA MET A 634 -4.79 -16.62 -42.86
C MET A 634 -5.62 -15.72 -43.77
N THR A 635 -6.76 -16.25 -44.23
CA THR A 635 -7.88 -15.49 -44.83
C THR A 635 -9.02 -15.37 -43.81
N TRP A 636 -10.21 -14.95 -44.22
CA TRP A 636 -11.36 -14.71 -43.34
C TRP A 636 -12.66 -15.29 -43.89
N ASN A 637 -13.55 -15.70 -42.99
CA ASN A 637 -14.97 -15.95 -43.25
C ASN A 637 -15.81 -14.95 -42.44
N VAL A 638 -16.78 -14.31 -43.08
CA VAL A 638 -17.78 -13.44 -42.42
C VAL A 638 -19.15 -14.09 -42.53
N GLN A 639 -19.76 -14.42 -41.40
CA GLN A 639 -21.16 -14.78 -41.29
C GLN A 639 -21.99 -13.51 -41.00
N LEU A 640 -22.93 -13.20 -41.89
CA LEU A 640 -23.92 -12.12 -41.77
C LEU A 640 -25.31 -12.76 -41.64
N ASP A 641 -25.78 -12.97 -40.41
CA ASP A 641 -26.96 -13.79 -40.12
C ASP A 641 -26.95 -15.15 -40.87
N ASP A 642 -27.72 -15.32 -41.95
CA ASP A 642 -27.77 -16.56 -42.75
C ASP A 642 -26.82 -16.55 -43.98
N THR A 643 -26.14 -15.44 -44.25
CA THR A 643 -25.25 -15.24 -45.43
C THR A 643 -23.79 -15.42 -45.05
N VAL A 644 -22.97 -16.02 -45.93
CA VAL A 644 -21.52 -16.21 -45.72
C VAL A 644 -20.73 -15.52 -46.82
N LEU A 645 -19.81 -14.66 -46.43
CA LEU A 645 -18.77 -14.07 -47.28
C LEU A 645 -17.42 -14.71 -46.95
N LYS A 646 -16.55 -14.88 -47.93
CA LYS A 646 -15.23 -15.51 -47.76
C LYS A 646 -14.15 -14.69 -48.45
N GLY A 647 -13.03 -14.50 -47.77
CA GLY A 647 -11.79 -14.01 -48.37
C GLY A 647 -11.17 -15.10 -49.24
N THR A 648 -10.33 -14.67 -50.19
CA THR A 648 -9.71 -15.59 -51.16
C THR A 648 -8.21 -15.63 -51.03
N ASN A 649 -7.59 -14.53 -50.59
CA ASN A 649 -6.15 -14.43 -50.44
C ASN A 649 -5.75 -14.44 -48.95
N ALA A 650 -4.56 -14.96 -48.68
CA ALA A 650 -3.90 -14.79 -47.39
C ALA A 650 -3.62 -13.31 -47.14
N ASP A 651 -3.70 -12.88 -45.87
CA ASP A 651 -3.44 -11.51 -45.41
C ASP A 651 -4.36 -10.45 -46.04
N GLU A 652 -5.43 -10.87 -46.71
CA GLU A 652 -6.43 -10.00 -47.30
C GLU A 652 -7.22 -9.29 -46.19
N VAL A 653 -7.23 -7.95 -46.20
CA VAL A 653 -8.05 -7.15 -45.28
C VAL A 653 -9.51 -7.24 -45.70
N CYS A 654 -10.37 -7.71 -44.80
CA CYS A 654 -11.81 -7.65 -44.98
C CYS A 654 -12.30 -6.23 -44.71
N THR A 655 -13.04 -5.60 -45.62
CA THR A 655 -13.69 -4.31 -45.38
C THR A 655 -15.20 -4.45 -45.60
N LEU A 656 -15.98 -4.29 -44.52
CA LEU A 656 -17.44 -4.35 -44.54
C LEU A 656 -18.03 -2.95 -44.46
N GLY A 657 -19.10 -2.69 -45.24
CA GLY A 657 -19.98 -1.53 -45.02
C GLY A 657 -19.62 -0.25 -45.77
N LYS A 658 -19.38 -0.32 -47.08
CA LYS A 658 -19.53 0.86 -47.98
C LYS A 658 -20.82 0.80 -48.84
N GLY A 659 -21.80 -0.03 -48.47
CA GLY A 659 -23.05 -0.26 -49.23
C GLY A 659 -24.14 -1.03 -48.45
N ASP A 660 -25.10 -1.64 -49.15
CA ASP A 660 -26.31 -2.29 -48.57
C ASP A 660 -26.06 -3.58 -47.75
N GLU A 661 -24.83 -4.08 -47.70
CA GLU A 661 -24.44 -5.40 -47.17
C GLU A 661 -24.70 -5.61 -45.67
N LEU A 662 -24.70 -4.55 -44.87
CA LEU A 662 -24.95 -4.61 -43.43
C LEU A 662 -26.39 -4.23 -43.07
N GLN A 663 -27.23 -3.82 -44.04
CA GLN A 663 -28.60 -3.42 -43.75
C GLN A 663 -29.39 -4.62 -43.20
N ALA A 664 -29.97 -4.44 -42.01
CA ALA A 664 -30.76 -5.44 -41.28
C ALA A 664 -30.00 -6.67 -40.71
N VAL A 665 -28.66 -6.74 -40.81
CA VAL A 665 -27.87 -7.84 -40.23
C VAL A 665 -27.81 -7.71 -38.71
N LYS A 666 -28.26 -8.71 -37.94
CA LYS A 666 -28.29 -8.67 -36.47
C LYS A 666 -27.06 -9.24 -35.80
N THR A 667 -26.42 -10.19 -36.46
CA THR A 667 -25.22 -10.86 -35.98
C THR A 667 -24.16 -10.86 -37.07
N VAL A 668 -22.99 -10.33 -36.73
CA VAL A 668 -21.79 -10.40 -37.58
C VAL A 668 -20.79 -11.27 -36.84
N VAL A 669 -20.31 -12.34 -37.48
CA VAL A 669 -19.23 -13.18 -36.97
C VAL A 669 -18.13 -13.24 -38.01
N ILE A 670 -16.92 -12.82 -37.63
CA ILE A 670 -15.72 -12.94 -38.46
C ILE A 670 -14.80 -13.98 -37.82
N THR A 671 -14.34 -14.94 -38.60
CA THR A 671 -13.40 -15.97 -38.17
C THR A 671 -12.26 -16.09 -39.18
N PRO A 672 -10.99 -16.12 -38.75
CA PRO A 672 -9.90 -16.41 -39.64
C PRO A 672 -9.95 -17.88 -40.05
N VAL A 673 -9.53 -18.15 -41.28
CA VAL A 673 -9.50 -19.49 -41.86
C VAL A 673 -8.22 -19.61 -42.67
N TYR A 674 -7.66 -20.80 -42.75
CA TYR A 674 -6.58 -21.02 -43.72
C TYR A 674 -7.07 -20.74 -45.14
N PRO A 675 -6.24 -20.12 -46.00
CA PRO A 675 -6.59 -19.89 -47.39
C PRO A 675 -7.07 -21.19 -48.06
N PRO A 676 -7.99 -21.13 -49.04
CA PRO A 676 -8.31 -22.29 -49.86
C PRO A 676 -7.02 -22.84 -50.49
N HIS A 677 -6.77 -24.14 -50.32
CA HIS A 677 -5.61 -24.82 -50.89
C HIS A 677 -6.02 -25.56 -52.18
N ASP A 678 -5.44 -25.19 -53.32
CA ASP A 678 -5.67 -25.87 -54.60
C ASP A 678 -4.63 -26.99 -54.83
N ALA A 679 -5.10 -28.10 -55.40
CA ALA A 679 -4.26 -29.23 -55.77
C ALA A 679 -3.22 -28.86 -56.84
N THR A 680 -2.01 -29.40 -56.69
CA THR A 680 -1.01 -29.37 -57.75
C THR A 680 -1.57 -30.04 -59.01
N PRO A 681 -1.31 -29.49 -60.20
CA PRO A 681 -1.70 -30.13 -61.46
C PRO A 681 -0.94 -31.45 -61.70
N GLU A 682 0.20 -31.64 -61.03
CA GLU A 682 0.97 -32.88 -61.04
C GLU A 682 0.62 -33.76 -59.84
N TRP A 683 0.40 -35.05 -60.09
CA TRP A 683 0.23 -36.07 -59.05
C TRP A 683 1.59 -36.48 -58.47
N LYS A 684 1.65 -36.64 -57.14
CA LYS A 684 2.80 -37.22 -56.45
C LYS A 684 2.59 -38.73 -56.29
N SER A 685 3.68 -39.48 -56.27
CA SER A 685 3.66 -40.94 -56.13
C SER A 685 4.86 -41.45 -55.34
N ASP A 686 4.66 -42.57 -54.64
CA ASP A 686 5.71 -43.43 -54.11
C ASP A 686 5.56 -44.86 -54.69
N GLU A 687 6.23 -45.87 -54.12
CA GLU A 687 6.15 -47.26 -54.61
C GLU A 687 4.76 -47.90 -54.45
N ILE A 688 3.90 -47.35 -53.58
CA ILE A 688 2.66 -47.98 -53.12
C ILE A 688 1.43 -47.13 -53.49
N ASN A 689 1.53 -45.80 -53.41
CA ASN A 689 0.40 -44.89 -53.53
C ASN A 689 0.70 -43.66 -54.42
N HIS A 690 -0.37 -42.96 -54.80
CA HIS A 690 -0.34 -41.61 -55.35
C HIS A 690 -1.28 -40.66 -54.58
N TRP A 691 -0.95 -39.36 -54.59
CA TRP A 691 -1.75 -38.32 -53.94
C TRP A 691 -1.58 -36.96 -54.64
N GLN A 692 -2.50 -36.04 -54.40
CA GLN A 692 -2.34 -34.63 -54.76
C GLN A 692 -1.84 -33.83 -53.56
N GLU A 693 -0.95 -32.87 -53.80
CA GLU A 693 -0.47 -31.95 -52.76
C GLU A 693 -1.01 -30.54 -53.01
N CYS A 694 -0.97 -29.70 -51.98
CA CYS A 694 -1.26 -28.28 -52.12
C CYS A 694 -0.17 -27.62 -52.96
N SER A 695 -0.59 -26.85 -53.97
CA SER A 695 0.30 -26.07 -54.83
C SER A 695 1.07 -24.95 -54.11
N ILE A 696 0.68 -24.62 -52.87
CA ILE A 696 1.26 -23.55 -52.05
C ILE A 696 2.07 -24.13 -50.88
N CYS A 697 1.47 -25.00 -50.06
CA CYS A 697 2.09 -25.51 -48.83
C CYS A 697 2.62 -26.95 -48.92
N HIS A 698 2.43 -27.63 -50.05
CA HIS A 698 2.87 -29.01 -50.31
C HIS A 698 2.30 -30.10 -49.38
N GLU A 699 1.31 -29.79 -48.53
CA GLU A 699 0.60 -30.81 -47.76
C GLU A 699 -0.30 -31.69 -48.65
N LYS A 700 -0.47 -32.97 -48.30
CA LYS A 700 -1.33 -33.90 -49.03
C LYS A 700 -2.80 -33.47 -48.91
N LEU A 701 -3.43 -33.14 -50.02
CA LEU A 701 -4.85 -32.76 -50.09
C LEU A 701 -5.79 -33.96 -50.19
N THR A 702 -5.26 -35.11 -50.61
CA THR A 702 -5.98 -36.38 -50.69
C THR A 702 -5.26 -37.43 -49.85
N ASP A 703 -6.02 -38.34 -49.24
CA ASP A 703 -5.43 -39.55 -48.66
C ASP A 703 -4.67 -40.32 -49.76
N PRO A 704 -3.48 -40.90 -49.47
CA PRO A 704 -2.74 -41.68 -50.47
C PRO A 704 -3.57 -42.86 -50.97
N GLU A 705 -3.84 -42.89 -52.28
CA GLU A 705 -4.55 -43.97 -52.95
C GLU A 705 -3.56 -44.95 -53.57
N LEU A 706 -3.86 -46.25 -53.48
CA LEU A 706 -3.04 -47.29 -54.10
C LEU A 706 -2.96 -47.08 -55.62
N HIS A 707 -1.81 -47.43 -56.21
CA HIS A 707 -1.67 -47.43 -57.67
C HIS A 707 -2.65 -48.38 -58.34
N ASP A 708 -3.31 -47.90 -59.39
CA ASP A 708 -4.06 -48.70 -60.34
C ASP A 708 -3.27 -48.80 -61.65
N PHE A 709 -2.63 -49.94 -61.88
CA PHE A 709 -1.71 -50.16 -63.00
C PHE A 709 -2.43 -50.79 -64.20
N GLU A 710 -2.39 -50.11 -65.34
CA GLU A 710 -2.76 -50.66 -66.65
C GLU A 710 -1.53 -50.64 -67.56
N ASP A 711 -1.23 -51.76 -68.24
CA ASP A 711 -0.07 -51.89 -69.13
C ASP A 711 1.29 -51.47 -68.51
N GLY A 712 1.45 -51.64 -67.19
CA GLY A 712 2.70 -51.38 -66.46
C GLY A 712 2.93 -49.91 -66.08
N ILE A 713 1.91 -49.04 -66.21
CA ILE A 713 1.95 -47.64 -65.77
C ILE A 713 0.67 -47.32 -64.99
N CYS A 714 0.76 -46.55 -63.90
CA CYS A 714 -0.41 -46.13 -63.15
C CYS A 714 -1.28 -45.19 -63.98
N SER A 715 -2.56 -45.53 -64.13
CA SER A 715 -3.53 -44.79 -64.95
C SER A 715 -3.80 -43.36 -64.47
N VAL A 716 -3.50 -43.06 -63.20
CA VAL A 716 -3.75 -41.76 -62.56
C VAL A 716 -2.50 -40.88 -62.52
N CYS A 717 -1.39 -41.38 -61.97
CA CYS A 717 -0.18 -40.58 -61.73
C CYS A 717 0.95 -40.81 -62.74
N GLY A 718 0.85 -41.83 -63.61
CA GLY A 718 1.87 -42.13 -64.60
C GLY A 718 3.13 -42.83 -64.06
N ALA A 719 3.15 -43.26 -62.80
CA ALA A 719 4.27 -44.00 -62.23
C ALA A 719 4.38 -45.43 -62.83
N PRO A 720 5.58 -45.91 -63.20
CA PRO A 720 5.77 -47.26 -63.72
C PRO A 720 5.63 -48.32 -62.63
N ASP A 721 5.04 -49.47 -62.95
CA ASP A 721 4.94 -50.62 -62.06
C ASP A 721 6.33 -51.24 -61.84
N THR A 722 6.90 -51.01 -60.67
CA THR A 722 8.23 -51.53 -60.30
C THR A 722 8.22 -53.03 -59.97
N ALA A 723 7.04 -53.66 -59.91
CA ALA A 723 6.86 -55.09 -59.67
C ALA A 723 6.60 -55.93 -60.94
N TYR A 724 6.51 -55.31 -62.13
CA TYR A 724 6.27 -56.04 -63.38
C TYR A 724 7.47 -56.88 -63.82
N VAL A 725 7.41 -58.19 -63.57
CA VAL A 725 8.29 -59.21 -64.18
C VAL A 725 7.44 -60.04 -65.16
N PRO A 726 7.76 -60.09 -66.47
CA PRO A 726 6.99 -60.89 -67.41
C PRO A 726 7.14 -62.40 -67.14
N ASP A 727 6.00 -63.10 -67.13
CA ASP A 727 5.80 -64.51 -66.80
C ASP A 727 6.73 -65.50 -67.54
N VAL A 728 7.28 -66.49 -66.82
CA VAL A 728 7.87 -67.72 -67.37
C VAL A 728 7.18 -68.94 -66.73
N PRO A 729 6.58 -69.88 -67.50
CA PRO A 729 5.77 -70.95 -66.92
C PRO A 729 6.59 -72.20 -66.56
N GLY A 730 6.42 -72.74 -65.34
CA GLY A 730 6.90 -74.10 -65.02
C GLY A 730 7.04 -74.48 -63.53
N ALA A 731 5.93 -74.94 -62.93
CA ALA A 731 5.81 -75.96 -61.86
C ALA A 731 6.85 -76.05 -60.71
N GLY A 732 6.44 -75.55 -59.53
CA GLY A 732 6.06 -76.39 -58.37
C GLY A 732 7.15 -76.97 -57.45
N GLY A 733 7.21 -76.47 -56.20
CA GLY A 733 7.72 -77.25 -55.06
C GLY A 733 8.29 -76.47 -53.86
N SER A 734 7.40 -76.00 -52.96
CA SER A 734 7.53 -75.93 -51.48
C SER A 734 8.81 -75.39 -50.81
N SER A 735 8.70 -74.27 -50.09
CA SER A 735 8.65 -74.27 -48.60
C SER A 735 8.62 -72.86 -47.96
N THR A 736 7.51 -72.58 -47.27
CA THR A 736 7.37 -72.01 -45.91
C THR A 736 7.79 -70.57 -45.53
N VAL A 737 6.90 -70.00 -44.70
CA VAL A 737 7.00 -68.87 -43.75
C VAL A 737 6.68 -67.50 -44.36
N GLY A 738 5.69 -66.70 -43.89
CA GLY A 738 4.91 -66.75 -42.67
C GLY A 738 3.68 -65.83 -42.74
N THR A 739 2.75 -66.13 -41.84
CA THR A 739 1.35 -65.69 -41.69
C THR A 739 1.12 -64.25 -41.22
N VAL A 740 0.07 -63.64 -41.80
CA VAL A 740 -1.05 -62.89 -41.18
C VAL A 740 -0.73 -61.59 -40.41
N MET A 741 -1.22 -60.46 -40.94
CA MET A 741 -2.03 -59.51 -40.17
C MET A 741 -3.23 -59.06 -41.00
N ALA A 742 -4.42 -59.34 -40.47
CA ALA A 742 -5.72 -58.92 -40.97
C ALA A 742 -5.93 -57.42 -40.69
N GLY A 743 -6.54 -56.73 -41.64
CA GLY A 743 -6.83 -55.31 -41.55
C GLY A 743 -8.02 -54.95 -40.68
N VAL A 744 -8.14 -53.64 -40.46
CA VAL A 744 -9.42 -52.92 -40.46
C VAL A 744 -9.17 -51.63 -41.24
N ALA A 745 -9.89 -51.49 -42.35
CA ALA A 745 -9.99 -50.26 -43.12
C ALA A 745 -11.19 -49.45 -42.60
N ILE A 746 -10.98 -48.14 -42.38
CA ILE A 746 -12.07 -47.15 -42.34
C ILE A 746 -11.53 -45.89 -43.03
N GLY A 747 -12.07 -45.57 -44.21
CA GLY A 747 -11.89 -44.30 -44.90
C GLY A 747 -13.22 -43.54 -44.98
N GLY A 748 -13.14 -42.21 -44.97
CA GLY A 748 -14.21 -41.31 -45.44
C GLY A 748 -14.82 -40.35 -44.41
N ALA A 749 -14.40 -39.08 -44.50
CA ALA A 749 -15.19 -37.85 -44.26
C ALA A 749 -16.14 -37.79 -43.04
N ALA A 750 -15.59 -37.97 -41.83
CA ALA A 750 -16.15 -37.45 -40.57
C ALA A 750 -15.06 -37.17 -39.51
N ALA A 751 -13.79 -37.01 -39.93
CA ALA A 751 -12.63 -37.30 -39.08
C ALA A 751 -11.82 -36.08 -38.59
N PHE A 752 -12.21 -34.83 -38.86
CA PHE A 752 -11.47 -33.69 -38.30
C PHE A 752 -11.72 -33.45 -36.81
N VAL A 753 -12.84 -33.93 -36.26
CA VAL A 753 -13.04 -34.00 -34.79
C VAL A 753 -12.35 -35.24 -34.18
N GLY A 754 -12.00 -36.23 -35.01
CA GLY A 754 -11.39 -37.49 -34.58
C GLY A 754 -9.87 -37.45 -34.46
N TYR A 755 -9.16 -36.81 -35.39
CA TYR A 755 -7.68 -36.84 -35.42
C TYR A 755 -7.03 -36.11 -34.24
N GLU A 756 -7.51 -34.89 -33.91
CA GLU A 756 -7.03 -34.11 -32.75
C GLU A 756 -7.36 -34.84 -31.43
N VAL A 757 -8.60 -35.30 -31.26
CA VAL A 757 -9.04 -35.98 -30.04
C VAL A 757 -8.35 -37.34 -29.86
N VAL A 758 -8.15 -38.11 -30.93
CA VAL A 758 -7.50 -39.42 -30.86
C VAL A 758 -6.00 -39.27 -30.63
N THR A 759 -5.32 -38.32 -31.28
CA THR A 759 -3.88 -38.12 -31.06
C THR A 759 -3.59 -37.54 -29.68
N ASP A 760 -4.42 -36.63 -29.15
CA ASP A 760 -4.29 -36.12 -27.77
C ASP A 760 -4.61 -37.18 -26.71
N ILE A 761 -5.61 -38.05 -26.94
CA ILE A 761 -5.87 -39.21 -26.08
C ILE A 761 -4.74 -40.25 -26.16
N LEU A 762 -4.11 -40.43 -27.32
CA LEU A 762 -2.97 -41.35 -27.48
C LEU A 762 -1.71 -40.78 -26.81
N LEU A 763 -1.43 -39.49 -26.99
CA LEU A 763 -0.27 -38.79 -26.43
C LEU A 763 -0.36 -38.62 -24.91
N SER A 764 -1.54 -38.27 -24.37
CA SER A 764 -1.78 -38.23 -22.91
C SER A 764 -1.64 -39.60 -22.22
N LYS A 765 -1.73 -40.71 -22.97
CA LYS A 765 -1.47 -42.07 -22.48
C LYS A 765 -0.04 -42.57 -22.75
N LEU A 766 0.66 -42.00 -23.73
CA LEU A 766 2.02 -42.40 -24.13
C LEU A 766 3.09 -41.60 -23.40
N LEU A 767 2.88 -40.29 -23.25
CA LEU A 767 3.79 -39.39 -22.56
C LEU A 767 3.61 -39.48 -21.04
N PRO A 768 4.61 -39.08 -20.23
CA PRO A 768 4.49 -39.04 -18.78
C PRO A 768 3.35 -38.11 -18.36
N GLU A 769 2.63 -38.47 -17.29
CA GLU A 769 1.49 -37.70 -16.78
C GLU A 769 1.94 -36.26 -16.41
N GLY A 770 1.31 -35.26 -17.03
CA GLY A 770 1.66 -33.83 -16.85
C GLY A 770 2.71 -33.27 -17.82
N ALA A 771 3.26 -34.07 -18.74
CA ALA A 771 4.16 -33.57 -19.77
C ALA A 771 3.39 -32.84 -20.89
N ALA A 772 3.86 -31.64 -21.27
CA ALA A 772 3.36 -30.95 -22.46
C ALA A 772 3.70 -31.76 -23.73
N ILE A 773 2.78 -31.77 -24.70
CA ILE A 773 3.01 -32.40 -26.00
C ILE A 773 4.05 -31.55 -26.75
N PRO A 774 5.21 -32.09 -27.15
CA PRO A 774 6.22 -31.32 -27.87
C PRO A 774 5.70 -30.75 -29.18
N ALA A 775 5.86 -29.43 -29.37
CA ALA A 775 5.51 -28.73 -30.60
C ALA A 775 6.68 -28.67 -31.59
N ASN A 776 7.91 -28.78 -31.08
CA ASN A 776 9.14 -28.69 -31.86
C ASN A 776 10.16 -29.78 -31.50
N ARG A 777 11.22 -29.90 -32.33
CA ARG A 777 12.27 -30.93 -32.20
C ARG A 777 13.05 -30.81 -30.90
N GLY A 778 13.27 -29.58 -30.43
CA GLY A 778 13.99 -29.29 -29.19
C GLY A 778 13.24 -29.77 -27.95
N GLU A 779 11.95 -29.50 -27.87
CA GLU A 779 11.06 -29.99 -26.80
C GLU A 779 10.99 -31.52 -26.79
N LEU A 780 10.92 -32.15 -27.97
CA LEU A 780 10.89 -33.61 -28.07
C LEU A 780 12.20 -34.24 -27.60
N ALA A 781 13.34 -33.67 -28.01
CA ALA A 781 14.66 -34.12 -27.57
C ALA A 781 14.83 -33.98 -26.05
N MET A 782 14.44 -32.83 -25.50
CA MET A 782 14.51 -32.56 -24.07
C MET A 782 13.62 -33.51 -23.26
N LEU A 783 12.40 -33.80 -23.75
CA LEU A 783 11.46 -34.70 -23.10
C LEU A 783 12.00 -36.13 -23.05
N ILE A 784 12.50 -36.65 -24.17
CA ILE A 784 13.06 -38.01 -24.26
C ILE A 784 14.31 -38.13 -23.39
N TRP A 785 15.23 -37.16 -23.48
CA TRP A 785 16.47 -37.15 -22.73
C TRP A 785 16.22 -37.08 -21.22
N THR A 786 15.27 -36.24 -20.78
CA THR A 786 14.85 -36.15 -19.38
C THR A 786 14.25 -37.47 -18.89
N GLN A 787 13.37 -38.10 -19.68
CA GLN A 787 12.72 -39.34 -19.31
C GLN A 787 13.69 -40.55 -19.27
N LYS A 788 14.80 -40.49 -20.03
CA LYS A 788 15.90 -41.47 -19.96
C LYS A 788 16.89 -41.20 -18.82
N GLY A 789 16.63 -40.21 -17.96
CA GLY A 789 17.46 -39.88 -16.81
C GLY A 789 18.66 -39.00 -17.13
N LYS A 790 18.58 -38.20 -18.20
CA LYS A 790 19.62 -37.27 -18.67
C LYS A 790 21.01 -37.90 -18.82
N PRO A 791 21.15 -38.97 -19.63
CA PRO A 791 22.45 -39.59 -19.89
C PRO A 791 23.42 -38.62 -20.58
N GLU A 792 24.69 -38.64 -20.19
CA GLU A 792 25.71 -37.80 -20.82
C GLU A 792 26.00 -38.31 -22.26
N PRO A 793 25.99 -37.43 -23.29
CA PRO A 793 26.31 -37.82 -24.66
C PRO A 793 27.77 -38.26 -24.82
N ALA A 794 28.03 -39.12 -25.80
CA ALA A 794 29.37 -39.67 -26.05
C ALA A 794 30.30 -38.67 -26.74
N ALA A 795 29.75 -37.75 -27.56
CA ALA A 795 30.47 -36.64 -28.15
C ALA A 795 30.03 -35.30 -27.53
N GLU A 796 30.95 -34.33 -27.46
CA GLU A 796 30.57 -32.96 -27.12
C GLU A 796 29.60 -32.41 -28.19
N PRO A 797 28.49 -31.78 -27.78
CA PRO A 797 27.50 -31.26 -28.71
C PRO A 797 28.10 -30.10 -29.53
N ALA A 798 28.06 -30.23 -30.85
CA ALA A 798 28.65 -29.25 -31.79
C ALA A 798 27.62 -28.72 -32.80
N PHE A 799 26.41 -28.39 -32.34
CA PHE A 799 25.37 -27.79 -33.18
C PHE A 799 25.56 -26.27 -33.25
N THR A 800 25.57 -25.73 -34.47
CA THR A 800 25.77 -24.29 -34.72
C THR A 800 24.54 -23.43 -34.41
N ASP A 801 23.37 -24.07 -34.25
CA ASP A 801 22.06 -23.45 -34.09
C ASP A 801 21.39 -23.72 -32.73
N VAL A 802 22.10 -24.36 -31.79
CA VAL A 802 21.62 -24.60 -30.42
C VAL A 802 22.58 -23.92 -29.44
N SER A 803 22.13 -22.81 -28.83
CA SER A 803 22.93 -22.05 -27.85
C SER A 803 22.75 -22.54 -26.42
N ASP A 804 21.62 -23.19 -26.10
CA ASP A 804 21.35 -23.75 -24.77
C ASP A 804 22.14 -25.04 -24.54
N THR A 805 22.92 -25.08 -23.47
CA THR A 805 23.87 -26.17 -23.20
C THR A 805 23.18 -27.49 -22.85
N GLU A 806 22.04 -27.46 -22.15
CA GLU A 806 21.29 -28.68 -21.82
C GLU A 806 20.55 -29.20 -23.05
N LEU A 807 19.98 -28.31 -23.87
CA LEU A 807 19.33 -28.68 -25.12
C LEU A 807 20.31 -29.24 -26.13
N ALA A 808 21.52 -28.68 -26.21
CA ALA A 808 22.58 -29.18 -27.07
C ALA A 808 22.98 -30.61 -26.68
N LYS A 809 23.09 -30.91 -25.37
CA LYS A 809 23.33 -32.27 -24.87
C LYS A 809 22.18 -33.23 -25.17
N ALA A 810 20.93 -32.80 -24.97
CA ALA A 810 19.74 -33.59 -25.24
C ALA A 810 19.62 -33.95 -26.74
N ALA A 811 19.84 -32.95 -27.60
CA ALA A 811 19.88 -33.10 -29.05
C ALA A 811 20.98 -34.07 -29.48
N GLN A 812 22.20 -33.89 -28.95
CA GLN A 812 23.37 -34.70 -29.28
C GLN A 812 23.15 -36.15 -28.90
N TRP A 813 22.64 -36.40 -27.70
CA TRP A 813 22.30 -37.73 -27.25
C TRP A 813 21.20 -38.37 -28.13
N CYS A 814 20.12 -37.65 -28.45
CA CYS A 814 19.05 -38.16 -29.31
C CYS A 814 19.52 -38.50 -30.73
N VAL A 815 20.48 -37.73 -31.27
CA VAL A 815 21.12 -38.01 -32.57
C VAL A 815 21.99 -39.26 -32.48
N GLU A 816 22.79 -39.41 -31.42
CA GLU A 816 23.61 -40.61 -31.19
C GLU A 816 22.78 -41.89 -31.05
N GLN A 817 21.57 -41.80 -30.48
CA GLN A 817 20.63 -42.92 -30.39
C GLN A 817 19.85 -43.20 -31.68
N GLY A 818 20.03 -42.39 -32.74
CA GLY A 818 19.29 -42.53 -33.99
C GLY A 818 17.79 -42.21 -33.87
N LEU A 819 17.41 -41.43 -32.86
CA LEU A 819 16.02 -41.02 -32.60
C LEU A 819 15.67 -39.74 -33.38
N LEU A 820 16.63 -38.83 -33.48
CA LEU A 820 16.54 -37.57 -34.21
C LEU A 820 17.76 -37.41 -35.13
N THR A 821 17.68 -36.52 -36.11
CA THR A 821 18.75 -36.29 -37.09
C THR A 821 19.34 -34.90 -36.93
N ALA A 822 20.59 -34.73 -37.37
CA ALA A 822 21.23 -33.44 -37.55
C ALA A 822 21.90 -33.43 -38.93
N GLU A 823 21.77 -32.33 -39.66
CA GLU A 823 22.31 -32.15 -41.00
C GLU A 823 23.25 -30.93 -40.99
N ASP A 824 24.42 -31.05 -41.63
CA ASP A 824 25.41 -29.97 -41.75
C ASP A 824 25.80 -29.25 -40.44
N GLY A 825 25.82 -29.98 -39.32
CA GLY A 825 26.14 -29.41 -38.00
C GLY A 825 25.03 -28.52 -37.42
N LYS A 826 23.79 -28.69 -37.87
CA LYS A 826 22.58 -28.04 -37.35
C LYS A 826 21.54 -29.07 -36.90
N PHE A 827 20.84 -28.77 -35.81
CA PHE A 827 19.83 -29.64 -35.21
C PHE A 827 18.38 -29.18 -35.48
N GLU A 828 18.20 -27.89 -35.72
CA GLU A 828 16.93 -27.18 -35.91
C GLU A 828 15.97 -27.33 -34.71
N PRO A 829 16.31 -26.79 -33.53
CA PRO A 829 15.52 -26.99 -32.31
C PRO A 829 14.08 -26.48 -32.41
N ASP A 830 13.85 -25.38 -33.13
CA ASP A 830 12.52 -24.79 -33.34
C ASP A 830 11.75 -25.44 -34.50
N GLY A 831 12.33 -26.44 -35.17
CA GLY A 831 11.69 -27.16 -36.27
C GLY A 831 10.39 -27.82 -35.82
N TRP A 832 9.29 -27.52 -36.50
CA TRP A 832 7.97 -28.06 -36.17
C TRP A 832 7.96 -29.59 -36.23
N THR A 833 7.38 -30.23 -35.21
CA THR A 833 7.28 -31.70 -35.14
C THR A 833 5.82 -32.12 -35.01
N PRO A 834 5.23 -32.80 -36.01
CA PRO A 834 3.82 -33.20 -35.95
C PRO A 834 3.58 -34.31 -34.91
N LYS A 835 2.37 -34.35 -34.33
CA LYS A 835 1.97 -35.29 -33.25
C LYS A 835 2.24 -36.77 -33.58
N TRP A 836 2.09 -37.21 -34.84
CA TRP A 836 2.41 -38.58 -35.26
C TRP A 836 3.91 -38.88 -35.19
N ARG A 837 4.76 -37.89 -35.44
CA ARG A 837 6.22 -38.01 -35.36
C ARG A 837 6.68 -38.09 -33.90
N VAL A 838 6.03 -37.33 -33.01
CA VAL A 838 6.22 -37.48 -31.55
C VAL A 838 5.92 -38.92 -31.12
N ILE A 839 4.78 -39.48 -31.54
CA ILE A 839 4.40 -40.87 -31.23
C ILE A 839 5.41 -41.88 -31.79
N GLN A 840 5.87 -41.69 -33.02
CA GLN A 840 6.84 -42.59 -33.66
C GLN A 840 8.18 -42.59 -32.91
N VAL A 841 8.77 -41.42 -32.67
CA VAL A 841 10.06 -41.28 -31.99
C VAL A 841 9.95 -41.73 -30.54
N TRP A 842 8.83 -41.47 -29.86
CA TRP A 842 8.57 -41.94 -28.51
C TRP A 842 8.53 -43.47 -28.41
N ASN A 843 7.80 -44.15 -29.31
CA ASN A 843 7.75 -45.61 -29.34
C ASN A 843 9.11 -46.23 -29.72
N GLN A 844 9.93 -45.53 -30.50
CA GLN A 844 11.29 -45.94 -30.81
C GLN A 844 12.22 -45.80 -29.59
N ALA A 845 12.08 -44.72 -28.81
CA ALA A 845 12.87 -44.48 -27.59
C ALA A 845 12.43 -45.39 -26.42
N PHE A 846 11.15 -45.73 -26.34
CA PHE A 846 10.52 -46.52 -25.28
C PHE A 846 9.62 -47.62 -25.88
N PRO A 847 10.22 -48.66 -26.50
CA PRO A 847 9.44 -49.79 -27.01
C PRO A 847 8.70 -50.49 -25.86
N LYS A 848 7.43 -50.85 -26.08
CA LYS A 848 6.63 -51.59 -25.10
C LYS A 848 7.18 -53.01 -25.00
N GLU A 849 7.46 -53.48 -23.78
CA GLU A 849 7.88 -54.87 -23.50
C GLU A 849 6.79 -55.91 -23.82
#